data_AF-A0A7S4ACV5-F1
#
_entry.id   AF-A0A7S4ACV5-F1
#
_cell.length_a   1.000
_cell.length_b   1.000
_cell.length_c   1.000
_cell.angle_alpha   90.00
_cell.angle_beta   90.00
_cell.angle_gamma   90.00
#
_symmetry.space_group_name_H-M   'P 1'
#
loop_
_entity.id
_entity.type
_entity.pdbx_description
1 polymer ?
#
loop_
_entity_poly.entity_id
_entity_poly.type
_entity_poly.pdbx_seq_one_letter_code
_entity_poly.pdbx_strand_id
1 'polypeptide(L)'
;IKDESVSMEFTVRDKDGTIISGKKPIAMKDPEDIPKQDGWIDLGKVKNIKFPASLENAYVVQGQENLDSVVGSKASTKDLANIFNTKNKEVEVKTLNGSWVENIYLPKGSEVPEGSKFQITCQSSWEVIVNYPSGNISNNWRRRTVFTDEKLVIVLVNSVWVAEGDPKPDNVLQFPTVLNDPYVIKGKQNLDEIGNNPEAVGLKGILNDNTKTPTKEVEIKTADGSWVRDIYLPDGATVPANCAIQITCNSGYDVYVHYPNLKTGGWRSKGLSKGEVLIVILNPYDNAWVASGDLEHNKYIFGHNFYTATLNPKWVQPGMTLEFAASSGQRGILAADVGGVTELIITTLDAGFLTKPRNEFTFREDPTTHREYYETTFATRLVVVQYESMHLTEIMLPDGKFYDTISDDEGGVYTGDMRKFIGKILLSHGIDLANYGISSSKAQTEKPHPYTCALLAAHNTVGMYKNGRVVHGLSGGNGMVTLLNSVGNEMSHEIGHNYGLGHYVGGFDGSVHGPASKINSSWGWDSHNNLFLPNFSPSDTGKDQCLPKDIDNQCQSAFLGKYQYGKDAMAGGKPLWGSNRFTLYTPNSAKKIQEFMESKAIWDSSSSTGFRKYDSTSGEMKEFVNNANGNKAPRLHRVPVTTIVGYYEPDPRRSLRSYIYPAMHGAFGFVYNDDGVSTTRSVNGCELVVKINKGSFVYNLETFIDAKGMNKFHVNVATEDEPYEAEIYCQNQLRANRALEGPKDDKPPLTYTVSGFNPNSKLNKAPTTPPPTNPPTKAPTPPPPTNPHNFTSNQSTHKGSNNFTSDQSTDKGSHNFTSNQSTDKGSHTSP
;
A
#
# COMPACT_ATOMS: atom_id res chain seq x y z
N ILE A 1 20.89 13.27 -39.93
CA ILE A 1 20.76 11.79 -39.96
C ILE A 1 20.00 11.45 -38.70
N LYS A 2 18.71 11.09 -38.81
CA LYS A 2 17.92 10.62 -37.67
C LYS A 2 18.52 9.28 -37.26
N ASP A 3 18.89 9.14 -36.00
CA ASP A 3 19.16 7.81 -35.43
C ASP A 3 17.80 7.10 -35.45
N GLU A 4 17.60 6.17 -36.38
CA GLU A 4 16.38 5.36 -36.41
C GLU A 4 16.34 4.58 -35.09
N SER A 5 15.35 4.86 -34.24
CA SER A 5 15.17 4.15 -32.97
C SER A 5 15.05 2.65 -33.28
N VAL A 6 16.03 1.87 -32.80
CA VAL A 6 16.06 0.42 -32.99
C VAL A 6 14.89 -0.19 -32.23
N SER A 7 13.86 -0.66 -32.94
CA SER A 7 12.73 -1.32 -32.28
C SER A 7 13.17 -2.67 -31.71
N MET A 8 12.71 -2.98 -30.50
CA MET A 8 12.97 -4.24 -29.81
C MET A 8 11.68 -5.04 -29.67
N GLU A 9 11.75 -6.34 -29.90
CA GLU A 9 10.67 -7.28 -29.63
C GLU A 9 11.19 -8.51 -28.88
N PHE A 10 10.30 -9.24 -28.23
CA PHE A 10 10.64 -10.52 -27.62
C PHE A 10 9.55 -11.58 -27.77
N THR A 11 9.96 -12.84 -27.71
CA THR A 11 9.08 -14.02 -27.65
C THR A 11 9.34 -14.74 -26.33
N VAL A 12 8.28 -15.29 -25.72
CA VAL A 12 8.38 -16.09 -24.49
C VAL A 12 8.17 -17.55 -24.84
N ARG A 13 9.08 -18.42 -24.37
CA ARG A 13 8.90 -19.87 -24.43
C ARG A 13 8.82 -20.47 -23.03
N ASP A 14 8.06 -21.55 -22.91
CA ASP A 14 8.07 -22.39 -21.71
C ASP A 14 9.29 -23.32 -21.68
N LYS A 15 9.37 -24.16 -20.64
CA LYS A 15 10.44 -25.13 -20.41
C LYS A 15 10.62 -26.15 -21.54
N ASP A 16 9.56 -26.41 -22.32
CA ASP A 16 9.57 -27.37 -23.43
C ASP A 16 9.91 -26.67 -24.77
N GLY A 17 10.19 -25.36 -24.74
CA GLY A 17 10.50 -24.55 -25.92
C GLY A 17 9.27 -24.09 -26.71
N THR A 18 8.07 -24.31 -26.19
CA THR A 18 6.82 -23.90 -26.85
C THR A 18 6.59 -22.40 -26.67
N ILE A 19 6.21 -21.70 -27.73
CA ILE A 19 5.92 -20.26 -27.68
C ILE A 19 4.60 -20.03 -26.94
N ILE A 20 4.66 -19.29 -25.83
CA ILE A 20 3.50 -18.98 -24.97
C ILE A 20 3.07 -17.50 -25.02
N SER A 21 3.89 -16.62 -25.62
CA SER A 21 3.56 -15.20 -25.83
C SER A 21 2.56 -14.95 -26.97
N GLY A 22 2.16 -16.00 -27.70
CA GLY A 22 1.27 -15.92 -28.85
C GLY A 22 1.99 -15.99 -30.21
N LYS A 23 1.23 -15.84 -31.31
CA LYS A 23 1.74 -16.05 -32.68
C LYS A 23 2.69 -14.95 -33.18
N LYS A 24 2.68 -13.77 -32.55
CA LYS A 24 3.53 -12.64 -32.92
C LYS A 24 4.44 -12.27 -31.74
N PRO A 25 5.69 -11.84 -32.01
CA PRO A 25 6.55 -11.27 -30.98
C PRO A 25 5.89 -10.06 -30.31
N ILE A 26 6.25 -9.82 -29.05
CA ILE A 26 5.78 -8.69 -28.26
C ILE A 26 6.73 -7.52 -28.47
N ALA A 27 6.22 -6.41 -29.01
CA ALA A 27 6.97 -5.17 -29.11
C ALA A 27 7.24 -4.58 -27.72
N MET A 28 8.48 -4.19 -27.47
CA MET A 28 8.89 -3.48 -26.26
C MET A 28 8.67 -1.99 -26.44
N LYS A 29 8.39 -1.29 -25.34
CA LYS A 29 8.30 0.17 -25.30
C LYS A 29 9.68 0.79 -25.46
N ASP A 30 9.73 1.91 -26.17
CA ASP A 30 10.95 2.70 -26.37
C ASP A 30 11.54 3.15 -25.03
N PRO A 31 12.88 3.33 -24.94
CA PRO A 31 13.53 3.74 -23.70
C PRO A 31 13.03 5.05 -23.08
N GLU A 32 12.51 5.96 -23.90
CA GLU A 32 11.92 7.21 -23.42
C GLU A 32 10.63 7.00 -22.60
N ASP A 33 9.96 5.87 -22.82
CA ASP A 33 8.72 5.46 -22.18
C ASP A 33 8.93 4.53 -20.99
N ILE A 34 10.17 4.44 -20.48
CA ILE A 34 10.46 3.78 -19.21
C ILE A 34 9.53 4.32 -18.12
N PRO A 35 8.92 3.44 -17.30
CA PRO A 35 8.12 3.85 -16.16
C PRO A 35 8.89 4.82 -15.26
N LYS A 36 8.15 5.75 -14.67
CA LYS A 36 8.74 6.79 -13.82
C LYS A 36 8.69 6.36 -12.36
N GLN A 37 9.47 7.04 -11.53
CA GLN A 37 9.53 6.81 -10.10
C GLN A 37 8.51 7.65 -9.34
N ASP A 38 8.25 7.26 -8.08
CA ASP A 38 7.58 8.15 -7.15
C ASP A 38 8.37 9.46 -7.01
N GLY A 39 7.65 10.57 -6.89
CA GLY A 39 8.19 11.92 -6.98
C GLY A 39 8.30 12.50 -8.40
N TRP A 40 8.22 11.70 -9.47
CA TRP A 40 8.23 12.24 -10.85
C TRP A 40 6.95 13.01 -11.17
N ILE A 41 7.03 14.27 -11.58
CA ILE A 41 5.84 15.02 -12.02
C ILE A 41 5.71 14.91 -13.54
N ASP A 42 4.58 14.42 -14.04
CA ASP A 42 4.36 14.34 -15.48
C ASP A 42 3.98 15.73 -16.03
N LEU A 43 4.91 16.34 -16.75
CA LEU A 43 4.68 17.60 -17.44
C LEU A 43 4.01 17.38 -18.81
N GLY A 44 3.61 16.14 -19.11
CA GLY A 44 3.09 15.68 -20.40
C GLY A 44 4.21 15.34 -21.39
N LYS A 45 3.82 14.72 -22.50
CA LYS A 45 4.62 14.61 -23.72
C LYS A 45 3.75 15.07 -24.89
N VAL A 46 4.23 15.97 -25.75
CA VAL A 46 3.56 16.22 -27.03
C VAL A 46 3.81 15.03 -27.97
N LYS A 47 3.10 13.92 -27.78
CA LYS A 47 3.32 12.73 -28.61
C LYS A 47 2.77 12.93 -30.03
N ASN A 48 1.61 13.57 -30.20
CA ASN A 48 0.93 13.71 -31.49
C ASN A 48 0.41 15.13 -31.73
N ILE A 49 1.20 15.96 -32.40
CA ILE A 49 0.72 17.23 -32.95
C ILE A 49 -0.05 16.92 -34.23
N LYS A 50 -1.33 17.30 -34.30
CA LYS A 50 -2.11 17.22 -35.54
C LYS A 50 -1.99 18.53 -36.30
N PHE A 51 -1.39 18.46 -37.50
CA PHE A 51 -1.38 19.56 -38.45
C PHE A 51 -2.55 19.38 -39.42
N PRO A 52 -3.54 20.29 -39.44
CA PRO A 52 -4.59 20.22 -40.46
C PRO A 52 -4.00 20.57 -41.83
N ALA A 53 -4.52 19.95 -42.90
CA ALA A 53 -4.11 20.25 -44.26
C ALA A 53 -4.49 21.70 -44.66
N SER A 54 -5.57 22.23 -44.09
CA SER A 54 -5.92 23.65 -44.16
C SER A 54 -6.85 24.02 -43.00
N LEU A 55 -6.95 25.32 -42.69
CA LEU A 55 -7.91 25.86 -41.71
C LEU A 55 -9.26 26.10 -42.39
N GLU A 56 -10.35 25.60 -41.79
CA GLU A 56 -11.70 25.68 -42.36
C GLU A 56 -12.49 26.91 -41.87
N ASN A 57 -12.22 27.37 -40.65
CA ASN A 57 -12.97 28.46 -40.00
C ASN A 57 -12.05 29.59 -39.50
N ALA A 58 -10.98 29.88 -40.24
CA ALA A 58 -10.00 30.89 -39.85
C ALA A 58 -10.50 32.33 -40.07
N TYR A 59 -10.01 33.26 -39.25
CA TYR A 59 -10.06 34.69 -39.57
C TYR A 59 -9.06 34.97 -40.69
N VAL A 60 -9.56 35.42 -41.86
CA VAL A 60 -8.74 35.62 -43.06
C VAL A 60 -8.21 37.05 -43.13
N VAL A 61 -6.88 37.19 -43.19
CA VAL A 61 -6.16 38.44 -43.44
C VAL A 61 -5.74 38.47 -44.91
N GLN A 62 -6.29 39.42 -45.66
CA GLN A 62 -6.04 39.60 -47.09
C GLN A 62 -6.23 41.07 -47.50
N GLY A 63 -5.57 41.48 -48.58
CA GLY A 63 -5.52 42.89 -49.04
C GLY A 63 -4.35 43.65 -48.40
N GLN A 64 -3.72 44.56 -49.16
CA GLN A 64 -2.43 45.16 -48.78
C GLN A 64 -2.47 45.86 -47.41
N GLU A 65 -3.47 46.69 -47.15
CA GLU A 65 -3.61 47.41 -45.87
C GLU A 65 -3.71 46.47 -44.66
N ASN A 66 -4.46 45.37 -44.79
CA ASN A 66 -4.58 44.37 -43.73
C ASN A 66 -3.30 43.57 -43.56
N LEU A 67 -2.62 43.23 -44.66
CA LEU A 67 -1.32 42.55 -44.60
C LEU A 67 -0.28 43.42 -43.89
N ASP A 68 -0.21 44.71 -44.23
CA ASP A 68 0.70 45.69 -43.62
C ASP A 68 0.50 45.78 -42.10
N SER A 69 -0.73 45.58 -41.62
CA SER A 69 -1.05 45.58 -40.19
C SER A 69 -0.57 44.34 -39.42
N VAL A 70 -0.30 43.21 -40.09
CA VAL A 70 0.07 41.93 -39.43
C VAL A 70 1.49 41.46 -39.70
N VAL A 71 2.26 42.18 -40.54
CA VAL A 71 3.68 41.91 -40.85
C VAL A 71 4.50 41.75 -39.57
N GLY A 72 4.27 42.64 -38.60
CA GLY A 72 4.96 42.66 -37.32
C GLY A 72 6.48 42.83 -37.46
N SER A 73 7.19 42.68 -36.35
CA SER A 73 8.66 42.60 -36.31
C SER A 73 9.11 41.75 -35.12
N LYS A 74 10.39 41.42 -35.04
CA LYS A 74 10.97 40.77 -33.84
C LYS A 74 10.69 41.53 -32.53
N ALA A 75 10.43 42.83 -32.61
CA ALA A 75 10.18 43.69 -31.46
C ALA A 75 8.68 43.91 -31.15
N SER A 76 7.77 43.63 -32.08
CA SER A 76 6.33 43.87 -31.88
C SER A 76 5.47 43.06 -32.84
N THR A 77 4.56 42.26 -32.28
CA THR A 77 3.61 41.36 -32.96
C THR A 77 2.16 41.57 -32.49
N LYS A 78 1.90 42.73 -31.85
CA LYS A 78 0.66 43.00 -31.09
C LYS A 78 -0.61 42.84 -31.89
N ASP A 79 -0.63 43.25 -33.15
CA ASP A 79 -1.85 43.23 -33.95
C ASP A 79 -2.28 41.80 -34.30
N LEU A 80 -1.31 40.95 -34.67
CA LEU A 80 -1.57 39.53 -34.91
C LEU A 80 -1.96 38.81 -33.60
N ALA A 81 -1.32 39.15 -32.47
CA ALA A 81 -1.71 38.62 -31.15
C ALA A 81 -3.15 39.02 -30.78
N ASN A 82 -3.55 40.28 -31.03
CA ASN A 82 -4.89 40.76 -30.76
C ASN A 82 -5.95 40.01 -31.57
N ILE A 83 -5.67 39.66 -32.83
CA ILE A 83 -6.58 38.84 -33.66
C ILE A 83 -6.79 37.48 -32.99
N PHE A 84 -5.72 36.80 -32.56
CA PHE A 84 -5.82 35.50 -31.89
C PHE A 84 -6.64 35.55 -30.59
N ASN A 85 -6.46 36.60 -29.79
CA ASN A 85 -7.13 36.74 -28.49
C ASN A 85 -8.58 37.21 -28.59
N THR A 86 -8.94 38.01 -29.60
CA THR A 86 -10.24 38.70 -29.65
C THR A 86 -11.14 38.30 -30.80
N LYS A 87 -10.59 37.75 -31.89
CA LYS A 87 -11.35 37.41 -33.10
C LYS A 87 -11.49 35.90 -33.26
N ASN A 88 -10.37 35.19 -33.38
CA ASN A 88 -10.37 33.75 -33.67
C ASN A 88 -9.03 33.10 -33.33
N LYS A 89 -9.04 31.89 -32.76
CA LYS A 89 -7.84 31.09 -32.50
C LYS A 89 -7.20 30.52 -33.79
N GLU A 90 -7.91 30.55 -34.90
CA GLU A 90 -7.42 30.15 -36.22
C GLU A 90 -7.33 31.38 -37.12
N VAL A 91 -6.14 31.66 -37.67
CA VAL A 91 -5.88 32.82 -38.54
C VAL A 91 -5.22 32.35 -39.82
N GLU A 92 -5.74 32.80 -40.96
CA GLU A 92 -5.16 32.54 -42.28
C GLU A 92 -4.71 33.86 -42.92
N VAL A 93 -3.46 33.93 -43.37
CA VAL A 93 -2.95 35.04 -44.18
C VAL A 93 -2.87 34.62 -45.64
N LYS A 94 -3.38 35.45 -46.56
CA LYS A 94 -3.32 35.20 -48.01
C LYS A 94 -2.55 36.30 -48.72
N THR A 95 -1.56 35.94 -49.53
CA THR A 95 -0.87 36.87 -50.43
C THR A 95 -1.29 36.66 -51.88
N LEU A 96 -1.29 37.73 -52.67
CA LEU A 96 -1.69 37.75 -54.08
C LEU A 96 -0.75 38.71 -54.84
N ASN A 97 -0.72 38.63 -56.17
CA ASN A 97 -0.08 39.66 -56.98
C ASN A 97 -0.79 41.02 -56.79
N GLY A 98 -0.08 42.01 -56.23
CA GLY A 98 -0.63 43.31 -55.84
C GLY A 98 -1.07 43.42 -54.37
N SER A 99 -0.91 42.36 -53.57
CA SER A 99 -1.19 42.33 -52.12
C SER A 99 -0.22 41.36 -51.44
N TRP A 100 0.97 41.83 -51.08
CA TRP A 100 2.09 40.99 -50.63
C TRP A 100 2.95 41.66 -49.56
N VAL A 101 3.58 40.83 -48.71
CA VAL A 101 4.55 41.24 -47.69
C VAL A 101 5.70 40.24 -47.66
N GLU A 102 6.91 40.72 -47.42
CA GLU A 102 8.12 39.87 -47.45
C GLU A 102 8.22 38.97 -46.21
N ASN A 103 7.91 39.52 -45.04
CA ASN A 103 8.11 38.86 -43.75
C ASN A 103 6.82 38.90 -42.93
N ILE A 104 6.53 37.83 -42.20
CA ILE A 104 5.50 37.81 -41.16
C ILE A 104 6.14 37.32 -39.87
N TYR A 105 5.86 37.99 -38.75
CA TYR A 105 6.34 37.61 -37.42
C TYR A 105 5.18 37.12 -36.54
N LEU A 106 5.20 35.83 -36.15
CA LEU A 106 4.22 35.30 -35.21
C LEU A 106 4.46 35.79 -33.77
N PRO A 107 3.40 36.02 -32.97
CA PRO A 107 3.53 36.42 -31.58
C PRO A 107 4.24 35.38 -30.71
N LYS A 108 4.72 35.79 -29.53
CA LYS A 108 5.19 34.84 -28.53
C LYS A 108 4.03 33.94 -28.10
N GLY A 109 4.31 32.68 -27.79
CA GLY A 109 3.25 31.75 -27.43
C GLY A 109 2.50 32.13 -26.16
N SER A 110 3.16 32.80 -25.21
CA SER A 110 2.53 33.37 -24.02
C SER A 110 1.55 34.51 -24.31
N GLU A 111 1.59 35.10 -25.51
CA GLU A 111 0.73 36.22 -25.91
C GLU A 111 -0.53 35.75 -26.65
N VAL A 112 -0.70 34.46 -26.90
CA VAL A 112 -1.80 33.91 -27.71
C VAL A 112 -2.45 32.71 -27.03
N PRO A 113 -3.76 32.44 -27.26
CA PRO A 113 -4.43 31.31 -26.63
C PRO A 113 -3.83 29.97 -27.06
N GLU A 114 -3.67 29.04 -26.11
CA GLU A 114 -3.19 27.68 -26.38
C GLU A 114 -4.06 26.96 -27.42
N GLY A 115 -3.42 26.18 -28.31
CA GLY A 115 -4.07 25.50 -29.43
C GLY A 115 -4.38 26.37 -30.66
N SER A 116 -3.93 27.63 -30.67
CA SER A 116 -4.08 28.53 -31.83
C SER A 116 -3.37 27.98 -33.07
N LYS A 117 -3.89 28.30 -34.25
CA LYS A 117 -3.34 27.85 -35.54
C LYS A 117 -3.16 29.04 -36.48
N PHE A 118 -1.98 29.12 -37.08
CA PHE A 118 -1.68 30.06 -38.14
C PHE A 118 -1.55 29.30 -39.46
N GLN A 119 -2.17 29.82 -40.51
CA GLN A 119 -1.93 29.39 -41.88
C GLN A 119 -1.48 30.57 -42.72
N ILE A 120 -0.54 30.33 -43.63
CA ILE A 120 -0.32 31.22 -44.77
C ILE A 120 -0.56 30.46 -46.07
N THR A 121 -1.27 31.09 -46.99
CA THR A 121 -1.47 30.63 -48.37
C THR A 121 -0.84 31.65 -49.30
N CYS A 122 0.27 31.27 -49.95
CA CYS A 122 1.04 32.17 -50.80
C CYS A 122 0.57 32.05 -52.24
N GLN A 123 -0.12 33.07 -52.78
CA GLN A 123 -0.56 33.11 -54.19
C GLN A 123 0.08 34.28 -54.96
N SER A 124 1.10 34.90 -54.37
CA SER A 124 1.96 35.90 -55.00
C SER A 124 3.09 35.25 -55.77
N SER A 125 3.61 35.92 -56.80
CA SER A 125 4.79 35.48 -57.56
C SER A 125 6.11 35.62 -56.78
N TRP A 126 6.07 36.10 -55.55
CA TRP A 126 7.20 36.31 -54.64
C TRP A 126 6.97 35.46 -53.39
N GLU A 127 8.01 34.78 -52.90
CA GLU A 127 7.93 34.01 -51.66
C GLU A 127 7.64 34.88 -50.42
N VAL A 128 7.14 34.26 -49.35
CA VAL A 128 6.93 34.92 -48.05
C VAL A 128 7.74 34.20 -46.99
N ILE A 129 8.36 34.97 -46.10
CA ILE A 129 9.14 34.45 -44.98
C ILE A 129 8.31 34.54 -43.69
N VAL A 130 7.90 33.39 -43.16
CA VAL A 130 7.26 33.32 -41.84
C VAL A 130 8.32 33.09 -40.77
N ASN A 131 8.45 34.06 -39.87
CA ASN A 131 9.31 34.02 -38.71
C ASN A 131 8.45 33.71 -37.48
N TYR A 132 8.81 32.70 -36.70
CA TYR A 132 8.07 32.34 -35.48
C TYR A 132 9.01 31.94 -34.33
N PRO A 133 8.68 32.28 -33.07
CA PRO A 133 9.54 31.98 -31.92
C PRO A 133 9.83 30.49 -31.75
N SER A 134 11.08 30.16 -31.45
CA SER A 134 11.52 28.77 -31.26
C SER A 134 11.20 28.20 -29.87
N GLY A 135 10.57 28.98 -29.01
CA GLY A 135 10.22 28.64 -27.62
C GLY A 135 9.37 29.76 -27.00
N ASN A 136 8.74 29.47 -25.86
CA ASN A 136 7.71 30.32 -25.24
C ASN A 136 8.20 31.77 -24.97
N ILE A 137 9.40 31.91 -24.39
CA ILE A 137 10.06 33.21 -24.11
C ILE A 137 11.33 33.44 -24.94
N SER A 138 11.57 32.62 -25.97
CA SER A 138 12.80 32.64 -26.75
C SER A 138 12.90 33.89 -27.62
N ASN A 139 14.07 34.55 -27.61
CA ASN A 139 14.42 35.57 -28.61
C ASN A 139 14.99 34.95 -29.90
N ASN A 140 15.11 33.61 -29.97
CA ASN A 140 15.50 32.89 -31.16
C ASN A 140 14.26 32.58 -32.01
N TRP A 141 14.39 32.79 -33.31
CA TRP A 141 13.30 32.67 -34.28
C TRP A 141 13.60 31.53 -35.26
N ARG A 142 12.61 30.70 -35.51
CA ARG A 142 12.57 29.79 -36.65
C ARG A 142 12.07 30.57 -37.87
N ARG A 143 12.47 30.09 -39.05
CA ARG A 143 12.12 30.69 -40.32
C ARG A 143 11.64 29.61 -41.28
N ARG A 144 10.50 29.85 -41.95
CA ARG A 144 10.02 29.06 -43.07
C ARG A 144 9.75 29.98 -44.25
N THR A 145 10.31 29.62 -45.41
CA THR A 145 9.97 30.23 -46.69
C THR A 145 8.76 29.51 -47.26
N VAL A 146 7.78 30.26 -47.75
CA VAL A 146 6.57 29.75 -48.38
C VAL A 146 6.53 30.26 -49.80
N PHE A 147 6.69 29.35 -50.77
CA PHE A 147 6.76 29.67 -52.19
C PHE A 147 5.37 29.85 -52.80
N THR A 148 5.31 30.35 -54.03
CA THR A 148 4.07 30.50 -54.79
C THR A 148 3.30 29.17 -54.85
N ASP A 149 2.00 29.25 -54.61
CA ASP A 149 1.03 28.15 -54.51
C ASP A 149 1.24 27.17 -53.34
N GLU A 150 2.16 27.49 -52.41
CA GLU A 150 2.34 26.72 -51.18
C GLU A 150 1.46 27.22 -50.04
N LYS A 151 1.26 26.31 -49.09
CA LYS A 151 0.63 26.58 -47.81
C LYS A 151 1.53 26.12 -46.68
N LEU A 152 1.55 26.89 -45.60
CA LEU A 152 2.20 26.51 -44.36
C LEU A 152 1.22 26.65 -43.22
N VAL A 153 1.06 25.59 -42.42
CA VAL A 153 0.31 25.61 -41.17
C VAL A 153 1.27 25.48 -40.00
N ILE A 154 1.10 26.35 -39.02
CA ILE A 154 1.87 26.37 -37.78
C ILE A 154 0.86 26.33 -36.63
N VAL A 155 1.06 25.42 -35.69
CA VAL A 155 0.17 25.24 -34.53
C VAL A 155 0.90 25.57 -33.26
N LEU A 156 0.20 26.23 -32.34
CA LEU A 156 0.69 26.54 -31.02
C LEU A 156 0.44 25.34 -30.10
N VAL A 157 1.53 24.77 -29.60
CA VAL A 157 1.50 23.66 -28.63
C VAL A 157 2.47 23.96 -27.50
N ASN A 158 1.99 23.94 -26.26
CA ASN A 158 2.71 24.37 -25.06
C ASN A 158 3.33 25.75 -25.20
N SER A 159 2.57 26.69 -25.76
CA SER A 159 3.04 28.05 -25.99
C SER A 159 4.32 28.11 -26.86
N VAL A 160 4.54 27.10 -27.71
CA VAL A 160 5.57 27.10 -28.73
C VAL A 160 4.91 26.91 -30.10
N TRP A 161 5.26 27.76 -31.05
CA TRP A 161 4.82 27.60 -32.43
C TRP A 161 5.60 26.48 -33.09
N VAL A 162 4.87 25.49 -33.62
CA VAL A 162 5.44 24.30 -34.24
C VAL A 162 4.87 24.17 -35.65
N ALA A 163 5.74 24.03 -36.64
CA ALA A 163 5.37 23.60 -37.99
C ALA A 163 5.67 22.11 -38.19
N GLU A 164 5.12 21.51 -39.24
CA GLU A 164 5.44 20.12 -39.58
C GLU A 164 6.97 19.97 -39.81
N GLY A 165 7.55 18.91 -39.23
CA GLY A 165 8.99 18.64 -39.30
C GLY A 165 9.87 19.43 -38.33
N ASP A 166 9.32 20.34 -37.54
CA ASP A 166 10.06 21.01 -36.46
C ASP A 166 10.33 20.06 -35.27
N PRO A 167 11.38 20.31 -34.46
CA PRO A 167 11.51 19.69 -33.16
C PRO A 167 10.25 19.98 -32.33
N LYS A 168 9.61 18.90 -31.84
CA LYS A 168 8.48 19.00 -30.92
C LYS A 168 8.97 19.69 -29.64
N PRO A 169 8.23 20.66 -29.09
CA PRO A 169 8.63 21.31 -27.85
C PRO A 169 8.68 20.26 -26.74
N ASP A 170 9.82 20.18 -26.04
CA ASP A 170 9.88 19.46 -24.78
C ASP A 170 8.93 20.14 -23.79
N ASN A 171 8.16 19.35 -23.06
CA ASN A 171 7.26 19.85 -22.03
C ASN A 171 8.05 20.28 -20.79
N VAL A 172 8.83 21.34 -20.90
CA VAL A 172 9.47 21.95 -19.75
C VAL A 172 8.59 23.11 -19.30
N LEU A 173 7.89 22.93 -18.19
CA LEU A 173 7.30 24.06 -17.47
C LEU A 173 8.43 25.06 -17.19
N GLN A 174 8.33 26.25 -17.76
CA GLN A 174 9.31 27.31 -17.55
C GLN A 174 8.91 28.12 -16.32
N PHE A 175 9.83 28.19 -15.36
CA PHE A 175 9.65 28.98 -14.16
C PHE A 175 10.35 30.33 -14.33
N PRO A 176 9.61 31.43 -14.47
CA PRO A 176 10.23 32.75 -14.50
C PRO A 176 10.82 33.09 -13.13
N THR A 177 11.73 34.05 -13.07
CA THR A 177 12.25 34.58 -11.80
C THR A 177 11.27 35.53 -11.11
N VAL A 178 10.42 36.19 -11.90
CA VAL A 178 9.30 37.05 -11.48
C VAL A 178 8.18 36.96 -12.51
N LEU A 179 6.93 37.08 -12.06
CA LEU A 179 5.77 37.15 -12.96
C LEU A 179 5.72 38.50 -13.69
N ASN A 180 5.12 38.51 -14.88
CA ASN A 180 5.12 39.66 -15.79
C ASN A 180 3.75 40.36 -15.76
N ASP A 181 3.68 41.49 -15.05
CA ASP A 181 2.45 42.25 -14.80
C ASP A 181 1.33 41.42 -14.10
N PRO A 182 1.64 40.80 -12.94
CA PRO A 182 0.64 40.03 -12.20
C PRO A 182 -0.35 40.93 -11.46
N TYR A 183 -1.55 40.40 -11.17
CA TYR A 183 -2.45 41.04 -10.22
C TYR A 183 -1.87 40.93 -8.79
N VAL A 184 -1.58 42.07 -8.17
CA VAL A 184 -0.90 42.10 -6.87
C VAL A 184 -1.89 42.13 -5.71
N ILE A 185 -1.91 41.05 -4.91
CA ILE A 185 -2.62 40.96 -3.63
C ILE A 185 -1.68 41.39 -2.51
N LYS A 186 -2.02 42.49 -1.85
CA LYS A 186 -1.27 43.06 -0.72
C LYS A 186 -2.20 43.80 0.25
N GLY A 187 -1.75 44.02 1.48
CA GLY A 187 -2.53 44.67 2.54
C GLY A 187 -3.35 43.67 3.34
N LYS A 188 -3.50 43.93 4.65
CA LYS A 188 -4.06 42.97 5.61
C LYS A 188 -5.46 42.48 5.23
N GLN A 189 -6.36 43.39 4.85
CA GLN A 189 -7.73 43.04 4.46
C GLN A 189 -7.77 42.05 3.29
N ASN A 190 -7.01 42.32 2.22
CA ASN A 190 -6.97 41.44 1.05
C ASN A 190 -6.32 40.09 1.36
N LEU A 191 -5.34 40.05 2.25
CA LEU A 191 -4.71 38.80 2.67
C LEU A 191 -5.65 37.95 3.53
N ASP A 192 -6.49 38.57 4.38
CA ASP A 192 -7.49 37.86 5.19
C ASP A 192 -8.57 37.19 4.33
N GLU A 193 -8.86 37.72 3.15
CA GLU A 193 -9.82 37.13 2.21
C GLU A 193 -9.30 35.83 1.56
N ILE A 194 -7.98 35.64 1.52
CA ILE A 194 -7.35 34.49 0.83
C ILE A 194 -6.58 33.54 1.76
N GLY A 195 -6.15 34.02 2.92
CA GLY A 195 -5.28 33.29 3.85
C GLY A 195 -6.05 32.37 4.80
N ASN A 196 -5.35 31.37 5.33
CA ASN A 196 -5.81 30.41 6.35
C ASN A 196 -7.13 29.69 5.99
N ASN A 197 -7.42 29.55 4.69
CA ASN A 197 -8.62 28.89 4.19
C ASN A 197 -8.26 27.71 3.28
N PRO A 198 -8.36 26.46 3.75
CA PRO A 198 -8.07 25.26 2.96
C PRO A 198 -8.93 25.09 1.70
N GLU A 199 -10.12 25.70 1.63
CA GLU A 199 -10.98 25.67 0.45
C GLU A 199 -10.54 26.68 -0.63
N ALA A 200 -9.60 27.59 -0.29
CA ALA A 200 -9.01 28.59 -1.17
C ALA A 200 -10.04 29.47 -1.91
N VAL A 201 -11.24 29.69 -1.32
CA VAL A 201 -12.39 30.32 -1.98
C VAL A 201 -12.05 31.73 -2.52
N GLY A 202 -11.39 32.56 -1.71
CA GLY A 202 -11.02 33.92 -2.11
C GLY A 202 -10.03 33.94 -3.27
N LEU A 203 -8.95 33.16 -3.17
CA LEU A 203 -7.92 33.09 -4.21
C LEU A 203 -8.47 32.50 -5.51
N LYS A 204 -9.31 31.46 -5.42
CA LYS A 204 -10.05 30.90 -6.55
C LYS A 204 -10.92 31.94 -7.24
N GLY A 205 -11.63 32.77 -6.47
CA GLY A 205 -12.44 33.86 -7.00
C GLY A 205 -11.62 34.87 -7.81
N ILE A 206 -10.44 35.25 -7.30
CA ILE A 206 -9.53 36.18 -7.96
C ILE A 206 -8.98 35.61 -9.28
N LEU A 207 -8.56 34.35 -9.29
CA LEU A 207 -8.02 33.68 -10.48
C LEU A 207 -9.06 33.51 -11.61
N ASN A 208 -10.34 33.38 -11.25
CA ASN A 208 -11.44 33.25 -12.20
C ASN A 208 -12.00 34.62 -12.68
N ASP A 209 -11.63 35.73 -12.04
CA ASP A 209 -12.09 37.07 -12.41
C ASP A 209 -11.20 37.69 -13.50
N ASN A 210 -11.67 37.66 -14.75
CA ASN A 210 -10.96 38.22 -15.90
C ASN A 210 -10.68 39.73 -15.79
N THR A 211 -11.43 40.47 -14.97
CA THR A 211 -11.19 41.91 -14.77
C THR A 211 -10.01 42.16 -13.84
N LYS A 212 -9.74 41.24 -12.91
CA LYS A 212 -8.62 41.31 -11.97
C LYS A 212 -7.38 40.63 -12.52
N THR A 213 -7.53 39.45 -13.13
CA THR A 213 -6.42 38.61 -13.62
C THR A 213 -6.50 38.36 -15.12
N PRO A 214 -6.31 39.40 -15.96
CA PRO A 214 -6.35 39.25 -17.42
C PRO A 214 -5.21 38.35 -17.92
N THR A 215 -4.05 38.39 -17.26
CA THR A 215 -2.85 37.59 -17.57
C THR A 215 -2.84 36.21 -16.91
N LYS A 216 -3.81 35.91 -16.03
CA LYS A 216 -3.85 34.69 -15.20
C LYS A 216 -2.67 34.54 -14.22
N GLU A 217 -1.94 35.62 -14.00
CA GLU A 217 -0.82 35.71 -13.07
C GLU A 217 -1.22 36.50 -11.81
N VAL A 218 -0.89 35.99 -10.63
CA VAL A 218 -1.17 36.63 -9.34
C VAL A 218 0.11 36.71 -8.51
N GLU A 219 0.37 37.84 -7.87
CA GLU A 219 1.44 38.01 -6.90
C GLU A 219 0.88 38.32 -5.51
N ILE A 220 1.20 37.49 -4.52
CA ILE A 220 0.78 37.66 -3.12
C ILE A 220 1.97 38.18 -2.32
N LYS A 221 1.84 39.36 -1.71
CA LYS A 221 2.88 39.98 -0.89
C LYS A 221 2.48 40.03 0.57
N THR A 222 3.28 39.41 1.43
CA THR A 222 3.20 39.64 2.88
C THR A 222 4.21 40.70 3.31
N ALA A 223 3.93 41.36 4.42
CA ALA A 223 4.80 42.34 5.07
C ALA A 223 4.49 42.41 6.58
N ASP A 224 5.35 43.05 7.35
CA ASP A 224 5.08 43.33 8.76
C ASP A 224 3.80 44.19 8.91
N GLY A 225 2.84 43.72 9.70
CA GLY A 225 1.50 44.33 9.82
C GLY A 225 0.49 43.93 8.72
N SER A 226 0.91 43.15 7.72
CA SER A 226 0.08 42.66 6.61
C SER A 226 0.49 41.23 6.25
N TRP A 227 0.07 40.26 7.06
CA TRP A 227 0.52 38.87 6.99
C TRP A 227 -0.61 37.88 7.31
N VAL A 228 -0.50 36.69 6.71
CA VAL A 228 -1.27 35.48 7.01
C VAL A 228 -0.29 34.30 7.06
N ARG A 229 -0.59 33.29 7.89
CA ARG A 229 0.30 32.15 8.09
C ARG A 229 0.27 31.21 6.90
N ASP A 230 -0.93 30.81 6.50
CA ASP A 230 -1.14 29.76 5.53
C ASP A 230 -1.80 30.34 4.28
N ILE A 231 -1.30 30.00 3.09
CA ILE A 231 -1.92 30.34 1.80
C ILE A 231 -2.22 29.02 1.09
N TYR A 232 -3.49 28.75 0.84
CA TYR A 232 -3.92 27.54 0.13
C TYR A 232 -4.23 27.89 -1.33
N LEU A 233 -3.65 27.13 -2.25
CA LEU A 233 -3.95 27.21 -3.67
C LEU A 233 -5.17 26.33 -3.97
N PRO A 234 -6.08 26.78 -4.86
CA PRO A 234 -7.27 26.01 -5.17
C PRO A 234 -6.95 24.74 -5.94
N ASP A 235 -7.91 23.82 -6.01
CA ASP A 235 -7.89 22.75 -7.00
C ASP A 235 -7.69 23.35 -8.40
N GLY A 236 -6.61 22.94 -9.04
CA GLY A 236 -6.20 23.41 -10.36
C GLY A 236 -7.26 23.17 -11.44
N ALA A 237 -8.09 22.13 -11.29
CA ALA A 237 -9.19 21.86 -12.21
C ALA A 237 -10.32 22.91 -12.12
N THR A 238 -10.27 23.81 -11.13
CA THR A 238 -11.32 24.80 -10.87
C THR A 238 -10.91 26.24 -11.15
N VAL A 239 -9.75 26.42 -11.79
CA VAL A 239 -9.21 27.71 -12.22
C VAL A 239 -8.84 27.65 -13.71
N PRO A 240 -8.64 28.80 -14.38
CA PRO A 240 -8.25 28.80 -15.78
C PRO A 240 -6.91 28.09 -16.02
N ALA A 241 -6.74 27.51 -17.21
CA ALA A 241 -5.45 26.99 -17.64
C ALA A 241 -4.40 28.11 -17.67
N ASN A 242 -3.12 27.73 -17.48
CA ASN A 242 -1.95 28.63 -17.49
C ASN A 242 -1.85 29.60 -16.30
N CYS A 243 -2.60 29.38 -15.20
CA CYS A 243 -2.42 30.19 -14.02
C CYS A 243 -1.01 30.06 -13.42
N ALA A 244 -0.46 31.17 -12.94
CA ALA A 244 0.77 31.21 -12.16
C ALA A 244 0.61 32.12 -10.94
N ILE A 245 1.19 31.70 -9.82
CA ILE A 245 1.11 32.41 -8.56
C ILE A 245 2.51 32.63 -8.02
N GLN A 246 2.86 33.87 -7.75
CA GLN A 246 4.07 34.28 -7.04
C GLN A 246 3.72 34.64 -5.62
N ILE A 247 4.48 34.14 -4.66
CA ILE A 247 4.38 34.49 -3.25
C ILE A 247 5.70 35.14 -2.85
N THR A 248 5.64 36.36 -2.34
CA THR A 248 6.80 37.11 -1.87
C THR A 248 6.65 37.40 -0.38
N CYS A 249 7.50 36.78 0.44
CA CYS A 249 7.47 36.94 1.88
C CYS A 249 8.33 38.13 2.31
N ASN A 250 7.74 39.27 2.68
CA ASN A 250 8.49 40.38 3.29
C ASN A 250 8.22 40.54 4.80
N SER A 251 7.38 39.67 5.37
CA SER A 251 7.09 39.62 6.80
C SER A 251 8.23 39.02 7.60
N GLY A 252 8.35 39.40 8.88
CA GLY A 252 9.24 38.76 9.84
C GLY A 252 8.79 37.36 10.28
N TYR A 253 7.54 36.98 10.02
CA TYR A 253 7.02 35.62 10.22
C TYR A 253 6.99 34.84 8.91
N ASP A 254 7.25 33.54 9.01
CA ASP A 254 7.19 32.61 7.87
C ASP A 254 5.78 32.50 7.29
N VAL A 255 5.70 32.20 5.99
CA VAL A 255 4.45 31.94 5.27
C VAL A 255 4.49 30.53 4.72
N TYR A 256 3.44 29.74 4.92
CA TYR A 256 3.32 28.38 4.38
C TYR A 256 2.36 28.36 3.21
N VAL A 257 2.86 27.96 2.05
CA VAL A 257 2.07 27.83 0.82
C VAL A 257 1.71 26.36 0.64
N HIS A 258 0.42 26.07 0.57
CA HIS A 258 -0.14 24.74 0.42
C HIS A 258 -0.81 24.60 -0.94
N TYR A 259 -0.48 23.56 -1.70
CA TYR A 259 -1.14 23.25 -2.97
C TYR A 259 -1.48 21.76 -3.07
N PRO A 260 -2.62 21.40 -3.71
CA PRO A 260 -3.10 20.02 -3.74
C PRO A 260 -2.05 19.03 -4.24
N ASN A 261 -1.96 17.89 -3.56
CA ASN A 261 -1.17 16.75 -4.01
C ASN A 261 -2.09 15.74 -4.68
N LEU A 262 -2.15 15.79 -6.01
CA LEU A 262 -3.04 14.92 -6.80
C LEU A 262 -2.63 13.44 -6.78
N LYS A 263 -1.40 13.12 -6.34
CA LYS A 263 -0.91 11.74 -6.28
C LYS A 263 -1.27 11.02 -4.99
N THR A 264 -1.01 11.65 -3.85
CA THR A 264 -1.20 11.03 -2.53
C THR A 264 -2.43 11.54 -1.80
N GLY A 265 -3.14 12.53 -2.36
CA GLY A 265 -4.12 13.33 -1.63
C GLY A 265 -3.45 14.30 -0.64
N GLY A 266 -4.26 15.21 -0.08
CA GLY A 266 -3.78 16.25 0.84
C GLY A 266 -3.00 17.36 0.15
N TRP A 267 -1.97 17.90 0.82
CA TRP A 267 -1.26 19.11 0.44
C TRP A 267 0.25 18.90 0.30
N ARG A 268 0.85 19.43 -0.77
CA ARG A 268 2.28 19.80 -0.78
C ARG A 268 2.41 21.17 -0.13
N SER A 269 3.46 21.36 0.66
CA SER A 269 3.66 22.59 1.43
C SER A 269 5.09 23.11 1.27
N LYS A 270 5.24 24.43 1.17
CA LYS A 270 6.54 25.13 1.18
C LYS A 270 6.47 26.29 2.17
N GLY A 271 7.41 26.34 3.10
CA GLY A 271 7.61 27.49 3.98
C GLY A 271 8.47 28.53 3.30
N LEU A 272 8.16 29.81 3.53
CA LEU A 272 8.90 30.97 3.01
C LEU A 272 9.23 31.91 4.15
N SER A 273 10.52 32.16 4.34
CA SER A 273 11.05 33.15 5.28
C SER A 273 11.22 34.52 4.61
N LYS A 274 11.51 35.54 5.42
CA LYS A 274 11.66 36.93 4.96
C LYS A 274 12.68 37.03 3.81
N GLY A 275 12.25 37.64 2.70
CA GLY A 275 13.03 37.84 1.49
C GLY A 275 12.87 36.72 0.45
N GLU A 276 12.23 35.61 0.79
CA GLU A 276 12.05 34.49 -0.14
C GLU A 276 10.86 34.71 -1.08
N VAL A 277 11.00 34.14 -2.29
CA VAL A 277 9.99 34.16 -3.34
C VAL A 277 9.74 32.74 -3.81
N LEU A 278 8.46 32.37 -3.93
CA LEU A 278 8.02 31.11 -4.53
C LEU A 278 7.15 31.40 -5.74
N ILE A 279 7.41 30.73 -6.85
CA ILE A 279 6.53 30.73 -8.02
C ILE A 279 5.99 29.33 -8.22
N VAL A 280 4.67 29.23 -8.31
CA VAL A 280 3.92 27.99 -8.52
C VAL A 280 3.10 28.15 -9.79
N ILE A 281 3.25 27.20 -10.72
CA ILE A 281 2.61 27.23 -12.04
C ILE A 281 1.65 26.06 -12.14
N LEU A 282 0.47 26.31 -12.70
CA LEU A 282 -0.49 25.26 -12.98
C LEU A 282 -0.04 24.45 -14.20
N ASN A 283 0.23 23.17 -13.98
CA ASN A 283 0.53 22.22 -15.05
C ASN A 283 -0.74 21.97 -15.88
N PRO A 284 -0.78 22.33 -17.17
CA PRO A 284 -2.00 22.23 -17.98
C PRO A 284 -2.41 20.78 -18.29
N TYR A 285 -1.56 19.80 -17.98
CA TYR A 285 -1.78 18.38 -18.30
C TYR A 285 -2.61 17.64 -17.27
N ASP A 286 -2.27 17.81 -15.99
CA ASP A 286 -2.91 17.13 -14.87
C ASP A 286 -3.58 18.11 -13.90
N ASN A 287 -3.53 19.41 -14.19
CA ASN A 287 -3.99 20.49 -13.32
C ASN A 287 -3.28 20.50 -11.96
N ALA A 288 -2.07 19.93 -11.85
CA ALA A 288 -1.27 20.03 -10.64
C ALA A 288 -0.55 21.38 -10.59
N TRP A 289 -0.58 22.03 -9.44
CA TRP A 289 0.31 23.16 -9.15
C TRP A 289 1.74 22.66 -8.98
N VAL A 290 2.72 23.25 -9.64
CA VAL A 290 4.12 22.79 -9.60
C VAL A 290 5.01 23.97 -9.29
N ALA A 291 5.94 23.83 -8.35
CA ALA A 291 7.05 24.75 -8.16
C ALA A 291 8.33 24.18 -8.80
N SER A 292 9.30 25.04 -9.14
CA SER A 292 10.58 24.59 -9.72
C SER A 292 11.29 23.55 -8.84
N GLY A 293 11.28 23.76 -7.52
CA GLY A 293 11.86 22.83 -6.55
C GLY A 293 11.12 21.49 -6.41
N ASP A 294 9.93 21.32 -7.00
CA ASP A 294 9.25 20.02 -7.04
C ASP A 294 9.77 19.13 -8.17
N LEU A 295 10.43 19.71 -9.17
CA LEU A 295 10.99 19.00 -10.32
C LEU A 295 12.41 18.45 -10.05
N GLU A 296 12.92 18.56 -8.82
CA GLU A 296 14.23 18.02 -8.47
C GLU A 296 14.33 16.50 -8.71
N HIS A 297 13.22 15.78 -8.55
CA HIS A 297 13.15 14.34 -8.83
C HIS A 297 12.90 13.99 -10.29
N ASN A 298 12.60 14.97 -11.15
CA ASN A 298 12.52 14.78 -12.60
C ASN A 298 13.92 14.75 -13.27
N LYS A 299 14.98 15.11 -12.53
CA LYS A 299 16.37 15.18 -13.05
C LYS A 299 17.03 13.81 -13.24
N TYR A 300 16.40 12.75 -12.74
CA TYR A 300 16.90 11.39 -12.84
C TYR A 300 15.74 10.44 -13.15
N ILE A 301 16.07 9.26 -13.65
CA ILE A 301 15.17 8.13 -13.87
C ILE A 301 15.90 6.85 -13.48
N PHE A 302 15.21 5.71 -13.46
CA PHE A 302 15.83 4.42 -13.14
C PHE A 302 17.06 4.11 -14.00
N GLY A 303 16.98 4.37 -15.31
CA GLY A 303 18.10 4.24 -16.24
C GLY A 303 17.76 4.73 -17.64
N HIS A 304 18.79 5.04 -18.43
CA HIS A 304 18.65 5.44 -19.83
C HIS A 304 18.88 4.25 -20.77
N ASN A 305 18.23 4.26 -21.94
CA ASN A 305 18.36 3.21 -22.96
C ASN A 305 17.81 1.82 -22.55
N PHE A 306 16.88 1.76 -21.59
CA PHE A 306 16.21 0.54 -21.18
C PHE A 306 14.86 0.37 -21.88
N TYR A 307 14.73 -0.64 -22.73
CA TYR A 307 13.44 -1.06 -23.28
C TYR A 307 12.61 -1.75 -22.20
N THR A 308 11.30 -1.54 -22.21
CA THR A 308 10.41 -2.12 -21.19
C THR A 308 9.21 -2.83 -21.79
N ALA A 309 8.77 -3.90 -21.13
CA ALA A 309 7.53 -4.58 -21.46
C ALA A 309 6.98 -5.28 -20.21
N THR A 310 5.68 -5.55 -20.21
CA THR A 310 5.02 -6.28 -19.13
C THR A 310 4.79 -7.72 -19.57
N LEU A 311 5.28 -8.68 -18.79
CA LEU A 311 5.02 -10.10 -19.00
C LEU A 311 3.67 -10.47 -18.39
N ASN A 312 2.89 -11.32 -19.05
CA ASN A 312 1.74 -11.93 -18.42
C ASN A 312 2.23 -12.83 -17.26
N PRO A 313 1.71 -12.69 -16.03
CA PRO A 313 2.13 -13.50 -14.90
C PRO A 313 2.03 -15.02 -15.14
N LYS A 314 1.09 -15.47 -15.99
CA LYS A 314 0.95 -16.89 -16.36
C LYS A 314 2.15 -17.46 -17.13
N TRP A 315 2.95 -16.60 -17.76
CA TRP A 315 4.14 -17.02 -18.51
C TRP A 315 5.37 -17.14 -17.62
N VAL A 316 5.36 -16.50 -16.45
CA VAL A 316 6.48 -16.52 -15.52
C VAL A 316 6.43 -17.82 -14.74
N GLN A 317 7.11 -18.83 -15.27
CA GLN A 317 7.17 -20.19 -14.72
C GLN A 317 8.61 -20.72 -14.80
N PRO A 318 9.00 -21.67 -13.93
CA PRO A 318 10.31 -22.31 -13.99
C PRO A 318 10.64 -22.84 -15.40
N GLY A 319 11.86 -22.58 -15.85
CA GLY A 319 12.36 -22.98 -17.18
C GLY A 319 11.95 -22.07 -18.34
N MET A 320 11.28 -20.94 -18.09
CA MET A 320 10.95 -19.99 -19.15
C MET A 320 12.20 -19.38 -19.80
N THR A 321 12.08 -19.03 -21.09
CA THR A 321 13.11 -18.27 -21.81
C THR A 321 12.49 -17.07 -22.54
N LEU A 322 13.27 -15.99 -22.63
CA LEU A 322 12.96 -14.79 -23.39
C LEU A 322 13.91 -14.67 -24.57
N GLU A 323 13.37 -14.67 -25.79
CA GLU A 323 14.14 -14.48 -27.02
C GLU A 323 13.91 -13.05 -27.53
N PHE A 324 14.93 -12.22 -27.50
CA PHE A 324 14.91 -10.83 -27.96
C PHE A 324 15.40 -10.71 -29.39
N ALA A 325 14.76 -9.83 -30.16
CA ALA A 325 15.19 -9.43 -31.49
C ALA A 325 15.13 -7.91 -31.65
N ALA A 326 16.22 -7.34 -32.18
CA ALA A 326 16.32 -5.94 -32.54
C ALA A 326 16.07 -5.77 -34.05
N SER A 327 15.50 -4.64 -34.48
CA SER A 327 15.40 -4.32 -35.91
C SER A 327 16.76 -4.20 -36.61
N SER A 328 17.83 -3.96 -35.86
CA SER A 328 19.22 -3.98 -36.33
C SER A 328 19.74 -5.39 -36.66
N GLY A 329 18.96 -6.45 -36.38
CA GLY A 329 19.32 -7.84 -36.61
C GLY A 329 20.00 -8.52 -35.41
N GLN A 330 20.31 -7.78 -34.34
CA GLN A 330 20.83 -8.37 -33.10
C GLN A 330 19.78 -9.24 -32.41
N ARG A 331 20.22 -10.34 -31.79
CA ARG A 331 19.37 -11.29 -31.08
C ARG A 331 20.01 -11.68 -29.76
N GLY A 332 19.18 -11.95 -28.76
CA GLY A 332 19.62 -12.40 -27.45
C GLY A 332 18.63 -13.39 -26.85
N ILE A 333 19.10 -14.28 -25.98
CA ILE A 333 18.24 -15.21 -25.25
C ILE A 333 18.58 -15.08 -23.77
N LEU A 334 17.55 -14.93 -22.94
CA LEU A 334 17.65 -14.99 -21.49
C LEU A 334 16.90 -16.23 -20.99
N ALA A 335 17.63 -17.16 -20.40
CA ALA A 335 17.04 -18.21 -19.57
C ALA A 335 16.84 -17.63 -18.17
N ALA A 336 15.59 -17.33 -17.81
CA ALA A 336 15.29 -16.70 -16.53
C ALA A 336 15.28 -17.75 -15.42
N ASP A 337 15.94 -17.44 -14.30
CA ASP A 337 15.81 -18.22 -13.07
C ASP A 337 14.51 -17.83 -12.38
N VAL A 338 13.54 -18.74 -12.37
CA VAL A 338 12.18 -18.50 -11.89
C VAL A 338 11.82 -19.54 -10.84
N GLY A 339 11.44 -19.05 -9.67
CA GLY A 339 11.00 -19.86 -8.54
C GLY A 339 9.60 -20.47 -8.69
N GLY A 340 9.19 -21.21 -7.66
CA GLY A 340 7.86 -21.81 -7.57
C GLY A 340 6.73 -20.81 -7.30
N VAL A 341 5.50 -21.29 -7.42
CA VAL A 341 4.31 -20.54 -6.99
C VAL A 341 4.25 -20.54 -5.46
N THR A 342 4.25 -19.34 -4.87
CA THR A 342 4.28 -19.14 -3.42
C THR A 342 3.03 -18.39 -2.94
N GLU A 343 2.62 -18.66 -1.70
CA GLU A 343 1.44 -18.03 -1.09
C GLU A 343 1.77 -17.58 0.33
N LEU A 344 1.44 -16.32 0.63
CA LEU A 344 1.46 -15.75 1.97
C LEU A 344 0.01 -15.52 2.41
N ILE A 345 -0.36 -16.05 3.58
CA ILE A 345 -1.67 -15.80 4.19
C ILE A 345 -1.44 -15.07 5.52
N ILE A 346 -2.10 -13.94 5.71
CA ILE A 346 -2.03 -13.17 6.95
C ILE A 346 -3.45 -13.02 7.53
N THR A 347 -3.72 -13.64 8.67
CA THR A 347 -4.97 -13.39 9.40
C THR A 347 -4.79 -12.20 10.34
N THR A 348 -5.84 -11.41 10.53
CA THR A 348 -5.79 -10.16 11.31
C THR A 348 -6.82 -10.19 12.44
N LEU A 349 -6.34 -10.15 13.69
CA LEU A 349 -7.18 -10.18 14.90
C LEU A 349 -6.89 -8.96 15.79
N ASP A 350 -7.93 -8.26 16.25
CA ASP A 350 -7.81 -7.25 17.30
C ASP A 350 -8.50 -7.77 18.56
N ALA A 351 -7.74 -7.92 19.65
CA ALA A 351 -8.24 -8.56 20.85
C ALA A 351 -7.87 -7.78 22.13
N GLY A 352 -8.85 -7.62 23.01
CA GLY A 352 -8.68 -7.03 24.33
C GLY A 352 -8.88 -8.08 25.43
N PHE A 353 -7.95 -8.14 26.37
CA PHE A 353 -7.92 -9.09 27.49
C PHE A 353 -8.26 -8.36 28.79
N LEU A 354 -9.43 -8.64 29.35
CA LEU A 354 -10.00 -7.93 30.50
C LEU A 354 -10.19 -6.42 30.25
N THR A 355 -10.20 -6.02 28.97
CA THR A 355 -10.43 -4.65 28.48
C THR A 355 -10.90 -4.71 27.04
N LYS A 356 -11.51 -3.64 26.54
CA LYS A 356 -11.91 -3.54 25.14
C LYS A 356 -10.68 -3.57 24.21
N PRO A 357 -10.82 -4.14 22.99
CA PRO A 357 -9.83 -4.04 21.92
C PRO A 357 -9.39 -2.60 21.67
N ARG A 358 -8.25 -2.43 21.01
CA ARG A 358 -7.69 -1.10 20.76
C ARG A 358 -8.41 -0.40 19.61
N ASN A 359 -8.93 -1.13 18.62
CA ASN A 359 -9.53 -0.61 17.39
C ASN A 359 -8.58 0.29 16.59
N GLU A 360 -7.28 -0.02 16.62
CA GLU A 360 -6.21 0.71 15.91
C GLU A 360 -5.41 -0.25 15.03
N PHE A 361 -6.10 -1.05 14.21
CA PHE A 361 -5.47 -2.02 13.30
C PHE A 361 -5.61 -1.56 11.83
N THR A 362 -4.92 -0.49 11.46
CA THR A 362 -4.98 0.07 10.09
C THR A 362 -4.76 -0.97 8.99
N PHE A 363 -3.79 -1.88 9.13
CA PHE A 363 -3.58 -2.92 8.11
C PHE A 363 -4.81 -3.80 7.89
N ARG A 364 -5.58 -4.10 8.94
CA ARG A 364 -6.81 -4.89 8.86
C ARG A 364 -7.95 -4.14 8.18
N GLU A 365 -8.05 -2.84 8.44
CA GLU A 365 -9.20 -2.01 8.06
C GLU A 365 -9.03 -1.30 6.71
N ASP A 366 -7.79 -1.11 6.24
CA ASP A 366 -7.49 -0.44 4.98
C ASP A 366 -6.92 -1.41 3.93
N PRO A 367 -7.76 -1.87 2.98
CA PRO A 367 -7.34 -2.80 1.93
C PRO A 367 -6.19 -2.32 1.04
N THR A 368 -5.98 -1.00 0.94
CA THR A 368 -4.89 -0.46 0.12
C THR A 368 -3.52 -0.82 0.71
N THR A 369 -3.43 -1.00 2.04
CA THR A 369 -2.21 -1.46 2.71
C THR A 369 -1.82 -2.88 2.31
N HIS A 370 -2.77 -3.76 2.00
CA HIS A 370 -2.46 -5.13 1.60
C HIS A 370 -1.77 -5.18 0.23
N ARG A 371 -2.23 -4.35 -0.72
CA ARG A 371 -1.57 -4.22 -2.02
C ARG A 371 -0.18 -3.62 -1.86
N GLU A 372 -0.04 -2.55 -1.08
CA GLU A 372 1.26 -1.92 -0.84
C GLU A 372 2.25 -2.90 -0.19
N TYR A 373 1.82 -3.68 0.81
CA TYR A 373 2.67 -4.70 1.41
C TYR A 373 2.99 -5.81 0.40
N TYR A 374 2.04 -6.22 -0.44
CA TYR A 374 2.27 -7.23 -1.49
C TYR A 374 3.45 -6.88 -2.41
N GLU A 375 3.62 -5.61 -2.79
CA GLU A 375 4.76 -5.15 -3.61
C GLU A 375 6.12 -5.32 -2.91
N THR A 376 6.12 -5.65 -1.61
CA THR A 376 7.32 -6.00 -0.81
C THR A 376 7.42 -7.51 -0.51
N THR A 377 6.32 -8.25 -0.70
CA THR A 377 6.28 -9.70 -0.49
C THR A 377 6.67 -10.39 -1.79
N PHE A 378 7.76 -11.15 -1.79
CA PHE A 378 8.18 -11.98 -2.93
C PHE A 378 7.27 -13.21 -3.11
N ALA A 379 5.98 -13.04 -2.89
CA ALA A 379 4.94 -14.04 -2.95
C ALA A 379 4.22 -13.95 -4.31
N THR A 380 3.81 -15.09 -4.87
CA THR A 380 2.90 -15.09 -6.04
C THR A 380 1.50 -14.59 -5.67
N ARG A 381 1.07 -14.86 -4.44
CA ARG A 381 -0.23 -14.46 -3.89
C ARG A 381 -0.10 -14.06 -2.43
N LEU A 382 -0.73 -12.93 -2.08
CA LEU A 382 -0.98 -12.54 -0.69
C LEU A 382 -2.48 -12.59 -0.41
N VAL A 383 -2.87 -13.27 0.65
CA VAL A 383 -4.24 -13.27 1.18
C VAL A 383 -4.25 -12.62 2.55
N VAL A 384 -5.05 -11.57 2.75
CA VAL A 384 -5.23 -10.96 4.08
C VAL A 384 -6.66 -11.20 4.55
N VAL A 385 -6.80 -11.80 5.72
CA VAL A 385 -8.07 -12.31 6.24
C VAL A 385 -8.47 -11.57 7.51
N GLN A 386 -9.69 -11.03 7.55
CA GLN A 386 -10.23 -10.45 8.78
C GLN A 386 -10.79 -11.55 9.71
N TYR A 387 -10.37 -11.50 10.97
CA TYR A 387 -11.03 -12.18 12.08
C TYR A 387 -11.80 -11.17 12.91
N GLU A 388 -12.99 -11.48 13.40
CA GLU A 388 -13.78 -10.57 14.22
C GLU A 388 -13.02 -10.08 15.47
N SER A 389 -13.15 -8.80 15.83
CA SER A 389 -12.52 -8.27 17.05
C SER A 389 -13.13 -8.87 18.32
N MET A 390 -12.29 -9.17 19.30
CA MET A 390 -12.68 -9.92 20.50
C MET A 390 -12.45 -9.15 21.80
N HIS A 391 -13.47 -9.04 22.64
CA HIS A 391 -13.32 -8.59 24.02
C HIS A 391 -13.46 -9.80 24.96
N LEU A 392 -12.33 -10.26 25.50
CA LEU A 392 -12.31 -11.36 26.46
C LEU A 392 -12.44 -10.78 27.87
N THR A 393 -13.64 -10.83 28.43
CA THR A 393 -13.92 -10.35 29.80
C THR A 393 -13.44 -11.32 30.88
N GLU A 394 -13.14 -12.56 30.50
CA GLU A 394 -12.65 -13.62 31.37
C GLU A 394 -11.47 -14.30 30.68
N ILE A 395 -10.42 -14.59 31.45
CA ILE A 395 -9.19 -15.23 30.98
C ILE A 395 -8.89 -16.42 31.88
N MET A 396 -8.86 -17.61 31.29
CA MET A 396 -8.28 -18.81 31.88
C MET A 396 -6.88 -19.03 31.30
N LEU A 397 -5.85 -19.06 32.11
CA LEU A 397 -4.49 -19.42 31.70
C LEU A 397 -4.30 -20.95 31.69
N PRO A 398 -3.30 -21.46 30.95
CA PRO A 398 -3.06 -22.90 30.86
C PRO A 398 -2.60 -23.53 32.18
N ASP A 399 -2.13 -22.76 33.16
CA ASP A 399 -1.82 -23.26 34.51
C ASP A 399 -3.06 -23.36 35.43
N GLY A 400 -4.25 -23.00 34.92
CA GLY A 400 -5.52 -23.03 35.65
C GLY A 400 -5.86 -21.72 36.38
N LYS A 401 -5.03 -20.69 36.23
CA LYS A 401 -5.31 -19.38 36.80
C LYS A 401 -6.42 -18.67 36.05
N PHE A 402 -7.36 -18.09 36.79
CA PHE A 402 -8.53 -17.41 36.23
C PHE A 402 -8.54 -15.93 36.60
N TYR A 403 -8.79 -15.08 35.63
CA TYR A 403 -8.95 -13.64 35.79
C TYR A 403 -10.27 -13.19 35.18
N ASP A 404 -10.96 -12.27 35.85
CA ASP A 404 -12.20 -11.62 35.39
C ASP A 404 -12.11 -10.08 35.40
N THR A 405 -10.98 -9.54 35.86
CA THR A 405 -10.80 -8.10 36.10
C THR A 405 -9.38 -7.65 35.72
N ILE A 406 -8.35 -8.20 36.37
CA ILE A 406 -6.95 -7.80 36.20
C ILE A 406 -6.04 -9.03 36.31
N SER A 407 -5.01 -9.12 35.46
CA SER A 407 -3.90 -10.07 35.64
C SER A 407 -2.97 -9.61 36.77
N ASP A 408 -2.53 -10.53 37.63
CA ASP A 408 -1.56 -10.22 38.70
C ASP A 408 -0.09 -10.18 38.22
N ASP A 409 0.15 -10.42 36.93
CA ASP A 409 1.44 -10.27 36.27
C ASP A 409 1.69 -8.80 35.86
N GLU A 410 2.93 -8.45 35.55
CA GLU A 410 3.28 -7.16 34.94
C GLU A 410 3.24 -7.26 33.41
N GLY A 411 2.40 -6.44 32.80
CA GLY A 411 2.35 -6.29 31.35
C GLY A 411 3.46 -5.38 30.84
N GLY A 412 3.98 -5.67 29.65
CA GLY A 412 4.84 -4.77 28.90
C GLY A 412 4.62 -4.92 27.40
N VAL A 413 5.32 -4.13 26.58
CA VAL A 413 5.25 -4.28 25.12
C VAL A 413 5.72 -5.68 24.68
N TYR A 414 6.71 -6.24 25.36
CA TYR A 414 7.29 -7.58 25.13
C TYR A 414 6.91 -8.65 26.17
N THR A 415 6.25 -8.28 27.26
CA THR A 415 6.03 -9.15 28.44
C THR A 415 4.56 -9.19 28.86
N GLY A 416 4.22 -10.13 29.75
CA GLY A 416 2.87 -10.36 30.28
C GLY A 416 2.35 -11.76 29.98
N ASP A 417 1.73 -12.38 30.98
CA ASP A 417 1.12 -13.71 30.90
C ASP A 417 0.05 -13.81 29.79
N MET A 418 -0.91 -12.88 29.75
CA MET A 418 -1.98 -12.86 28.75
C MET A 418 -1.42 -12.62 27.34
N ARG A 419 -0.41 -11.75 27.20
CA ARG A 419 0.30 -11.54 25.92
C ARG A 419 0.81 -12.85 25.35
N LYS A 420 1.49 -13.65 26.19
CA LYS A 420 2.10 -14.92 25.77
C LYS A 420 1.08 -16.04 25.59
N PHE A 421 0.30 -16.33 26.62
CA PHE A 421 -0.52 -17.53 26.62
C PHE A 421 -1.82 -17.36 25.85
N ILE A 422 -2.39 -16.15 25.85
CA ILE A 422 -3.65 -15.86 25.16
C ILE A 422 -3.37 -15.34 23.75
N GLY A 423 -2.75 -14.16 23.62
CA GLY A 423 -2.53 -13.52 22.31
C GLY A 423 -1.73 -14.39 21.34
N LYS A 424 -0.57 -14.88 21.78
CA LYS A 424 0.31 -15.72 20.95
C LYS A 424 -0.15 -17.18 20.88
N ILE A 425 -0.07 -17.92 21.99
CA ILE A 425 -0.18 -19.39 21.94
C ILE A 425 -1.61 -19.89 21.74
N LEU A 426 -2.62 -19.23 22.33
CA LEU A 426 -4.02 -19.67 22.19
C LEU A 426 -4.67 -19.12 20.94
N LEU A 427 -4.65 -17.81 20.74
CA LEU A 427 -5.41 -17.17 19.66
C LEU A 427 -4.66 -17.29 18.32
N SER A 428 -3.43 -16.81 18.23
CA SER A 428 -2.68 -16.81 16.96
C SER A 428 -2.36 -18.21 16.48
N HIS A 429 -1.66 -19.00 17.30
CA HIS A 429 -1.42 -20.41 16.96
C HIS A 429 -2.70 -21.24 16.93
N GLY A 430 -3.76 -20.86 17.64
CA GLY A 430 -5.05 -21.54 17.51
C GLY A 430 -5.66 -21.36 16.11
N ILE A 431 -5.61 -20.15 15.56
CA ILE A 431 -5.99 -19.88 14.17
C ILE A 431 -5.12 -20.69 13.21
N ASP A 432 -3.80 -20.69 13.38
CA ASP A 432 -2.89 -21.40 12.48
C ASP A 432 -3.10 -22.92 12.53
N LEU A 433 -3.12 -23.50 13.73
CA LEU A 433 -3.28 -24.94 13.95
C LEU A 433 -4.64 -25.45 13.50
N ALA A 434 -5.72 -24.67 13.67
CA ALA A 434 -7.04 -25.00 13.14
C ALA A 434 -7.02 -25.04 11.60
N ASN A 435 -6.33 -24.11 10.93
CA ASN A 435 -6.15 -24.13 9.48
C ASN A 435 -5.25 -25.30 9.00
N TYR A 436 -4.38 -25.83 9.86
CA TYR A 436 -3.64 -27.07 9.60
C TYR A 436 -4.44 -28.35 9.90
N GLY A 437 -5.60 -28.26 10.54
CA GLY A 437 -6.42 -29.44 10.90
C GLY A 437 -5.89 -30.21 12.11
N ILE A 438 -5.08 -29.56 12.95
CA ILE A 438 -4.56 -30.12 14.20
C ILE A 438 -5.55 -29.74 15.30
N SER A 439 -6.27 -30.69 15.88
CA SER A 439 -7.37 -30.39 16.81
C SER A 439 -6.91 -30.00 18.23
N SER A 440 -5.71 -30.41 18.64
CA SER A 440 -5.19 -30.11 19.98
C SER A 440 -3.66 -30.16 20.06
N SER A 441 -3.08 -29.56 21.08
CA SER A 441 -1.64 -29.57 21.34
C SER A 441 -1.30 -29.07 22.75
N LYS A 442 -0.01 -29.07 23.12
CA LYS A 442 0.48 -28.47 24.38
C LYS A 442 0.25 -26.95 24.42
N ALA A 443 -0.14 -26.42 25.57
CA ALA A 443 -0.46 -24.99 25.74
C ALA A 443 0.70 -24.12 26.28
N GLN A 444 1.77 -24.74 26.78
CA GLN A 444 2.84 -24.04 27.50
C GLN A 444 4.00 -23.57 26.61
N THR A 445 3.95 -23.91 25.31
CA THR A 445 5.05 -23.69 24.38
C THR A 445 4.55 -23.48 22.95
N GLU A 446 5.34 -22.75 22.17
CA GLU A 446 5.13 -22.47 20.74
C GLU A 446 5.58 -23.62 19.83
N LYS A 447 6.29 -24.63 20.37
CA LYS A 447 6.84 -25.77 19.62
C LYS A 447 5.83 -26.60 18.81
N PRO A 448 4.57 -26.79 19.24
CA PRO A 448 3.62 -27.60 18.47
C PRO A 448 3.22 -27.01 17.13
N HIS A 449 3.45 -25.71 16.90
CA HIS A 449 3.15 -25.08 15.62
C HIS A 449 4.13 -25.58 14.54
N PRO A 450 3.66 -26.28 13.49
CA PRO A 450 4.55 -26.91 12.52
C PRO A 450 5.10 -25.94 11.46
N TYR A 451 4.42 -24.80 11.30
CA TYR A 451 4.73 -23.76 10.32
C TYR A 451 4.97 -24.28 8.88
N THR A 452 4.15 -25.24 8.46
CA THR A 452 4.27 -25.94 7.17
C THR A 452 4.03 -25.02 5.96
N CYS A 453 3.09 -24.09 6.08
CA CYS A 453 2.76 -23.08 5.07
C CYS A 453 3.13 -21.69 5.58
N ALA A 454 3.30 -20.70 4.69
CA ALA A 454 3.48 -19.31 5.09
C ALA A 454 2.12 -18.68 5.50
N LEU A 455 1.60 -19.17 6.63
CA LEU A 455 0.42 -18.66 7.33
C LEU A 455 0.87 -17.91 8.58
N LEU A 456 0.44 -16.66 8.71
CA LEU A 456 0.80 -15.77 9.80
C LEU A 456 -0.47 -15.22 10.45
N ALA A 457 -0.58 -15.34 11.76
CA ALA A 457 -1.59 -14.67 12.57
C ALA A 457 -1.04 -13.35 13.15
N ALA A 458 -1.37 -12.25 12.46
CA ALA A 458 -1.09 -10.90 12.93
C ALA A 458 -2.19 -10.41 13.89
N HIS A 459 -1.78 -9.86 15.01
CA HIS A 459 -2.69 -9.37 16.03
C HIS A 459 -2.26 -8.07 16.68
N ASN A 460 -3.26 -7.26 16.97
CA ASN A 460 -3.19 -6.19 17.95
C ASN A 460 -3.78 -6.71 19.26
N THR A 461 -3.02 -6.64 20.35
CA THR A 461 -3.49 -7.10 21.66
C THR A 461 -3.23 -6.08 22.75
N VAL A 462 -4.17 -6.01 23.69
CA VAL A 462 -4.12 -5.11 24.84
C VAL A 462 -4.72 -5.81 26.05
N GLY A 463 -4.10 -5.66 27.23
CA GLY A 463 -4.54 -6.35 28.44
C GLY A 463 -4.58 -5.45 29.68
N MET A 464 -5.43 -5.79 30.66
CA MET A 464 -5.36 -5.23 32.01
C MET A 464 -4.46 -6.08 32.91
N TYR A 465 -3.40 -5.46 33.38
CA TYR A 465 -2.42 -6.03 34.29
C TYR A 465 -2.38 -5.23 35.59
N LYS A 466 -1.69 -5.71 36.62
CA LYS A 466 -1.57 -4.97 37.89
C LYS A 466 -0.90 -3.60 37.72
N ASN A 467 -0.10 -3.42 36.67
CA ASN A 467 0.52 -2.15 36.28
C ASN A 467 -0.32 -1.33 35.28
N GLY A 468 -1.59 -1.68 35.09
CA GLY A 468 -2.57 -0.94 34.28
C GLY A 468 -2.86 -1.55 32.92
N ARG A 469 -3.49 -0.76 32.04
CA ARG A 469 -3.80 -1.17 30.67
C ARG A 469 -2.55 -1.11 29.80
N VAL A 470 -2.12 -2.24 29.26
CA VAL A 470 -0.87 -2.36 28.49
C VAL A 470 -1.14 -2.85 27.08
N VAL A 471 -0.59 -2.15 26.09
CA VAL A 471 -0.61 -2.55 24.67
C VAL A 471 0.66 -3.35 24.36
N HIS A 472 0.53 -4.43 23.58
CA HIS A 472 1.63 -5.31 23.22
C HIS A 472 2.05 -5.11 21.75
N GLY A 473 3.32 -5.36 21.42
CA GLY A 473 3.79 -5.28 20.04
C GLY A 473 5.26 -5.66 19.87
N LEU A 474 5.84 -5.17 18.76
CA LEU A 474 7.28 -5.27 18.44
C LEU A 474 7.83 -6.71 18.45
N SER A 475 7.01 -7.72 18.16
CA SER A 475 7.53 -9.09 18.07
C SER A 475 6.83 -9.92 17.01
N GLY A 476 7.60 -10.71 16.27
CA GLY A 476 7.10 -11.72 15.36
C GLY A 476 7.96 -12.98 15.33
N GLY A 477 7.45 -14.01 14.65
CA GLY A 477 8.13 -15.27 14.42
C GLY A 477 7.19 -16.47 14.60
N ASN A 478 7.56 -17.59 13.98
CA ASN A 478 6.84 -18.87 14.07
C ASN A 478 5.32 -18.74 13.80
N GLY A 479 4.93 -17.99 12.77
CA GLY A 479 3.53 -17.78 12.39
C GLY A 479 2.81 -16.66 13.14
N MET A 480 3.47 -15.91 14.04
CA MET A 480 2.82 -14.86 14.84
C MET A 480 3.39 -13.48 14.53
N VAL A 481 2.53 -12.45 14.60
CA VAL A 481 2.93 -11.04 14.48
C VAL A 481 2.19 -10.21 15.53
N THR A 482 2.87 -9.74 16.56
CA THR A 482 2.30 -8.89 17.63
C THR A 482 2.68 -7.43 17.34
N LEU A 483 1.69 -6.56 17.16
CA LEU A 483 1.91 -5.20 16.61
C LEU A 483 1.38 -4.08 17.52
N LEU A 484 2.19 -3.03 17.68
CA LEU A 484 1.76 -1.68 18.06
C LEU A 484 1.30 -0.91 16.81
N ASN A 485 2.12 -0.88 15.77
CA ASN A 485 1.83 -0.23 14.50
C ASN A 485 1.74 -1.27 13.39
N SER A 486 0.60 -1.30 12.72
CA SER A 486 0.34 -2.24 11.62
C SER A 486 0.76 -1.71 10.25
N VAL A 487 1.39 -0.53 10.20
CA VAL A 487 1.90 0.10 8.97
C VAL A 487 3.31 0.60 9.25
N GLY A 488 4.16 0.64 8.23
CA GLY A 488 5.55 1.07 8.36
C GLY A 488 6.51 -0.06 8.71
N ASN A 489 7.59 0.30 9.41
CA ASN A 489 8.69 -0.63 9.63
C ASN A 489 8.36 -1.75 10.60
N GLU A 490 7.52 -1.51 11.62
CA GLU A 490 7.18 -2.54 12.60
C GLU A 490 6.53 -3.75 11.92
N MET A 491 5.48 -3.55 11.12
CA MET A 491 4.87 -4.63 10.34
C MET A 491 5.90 -5.38 9.48
N SER A 492 6.75 -4.62 8.77
CA SER A 492 7.79 -5.18 7.89
C SER A 492 8.84 -5.97 8.68
N HIS A 493 9.21 -5.50 9.87
CA HIS A 493 10.20 -6.12 10.74
C HIS A 493 9.67 -7.41 11.37
N GLU A 494 8.46 -7.37 11.93
CA GLU A 494 7.88 -8.53 12.62
C GLU A 494 7.48 -9.64 11.65
N ILE A 495 7.04 -9.30 10.44
CA ILE A 495 6.89 -10.31 9.39
C ILE A 495 8.27 -10.78 8.88
N GLY A 496 9.28 -9.90 8.84
CA GLY A 496 10.66 -10.27 8.53
C GLY A 496 11.18 -11.42 9.41
N HIS A 497 10.90 -11.38 10.71
CA HIS A 497 11.20 -12.49 11.62
C HIS A 497 10.49 -13.80 11.26
N ASN A 498 9.27 -13.72 10.72
CA ASN A 498 8.53 -14.88 10.24
C ASN A 498 9.13 -15.51 8.98
N TYR A 499 9.88 -14.73 8.19
CA TYR A 499 10.67 -15.22 7.05
C TYR A 499 12.01 -15.84 7.48
N GLY A 500 12.31 -15.87 8.79
CA GLY A 500 13.58 -16.37 9.32
C GLY A 500 14.71 -15.32 9.32
N LEU A 501 14.38 -14.04 9.16
CA LEU A 501 15.36 -12.97 9.24
C LEU A 501 15.68 -12.62 10.70
N GLY A 502 16.98 -12.43 10.99
CA GLY A 502 17.45 -11.79 12.22
C GLY A 502 17.52 -10.27 12.06
N HIS A 503 18.14 -9.58 13.02
CA HIS A 503 18.46 -8.16 12.89
C HIS A 503 19.74 -7.95 12.08
N TYR A 504 19.85 -6.80 11.41
CA TYR A 504 21.03 -6.39 10.62
C TYR A 504 21.55 -7.48 9.68
N VAL A 505 20.63 -8.08 8.91
CA VAL A 505 20.92 -9.24 8.06
C VAL A 505 22.04 -8.91 7.07
N GLY A 506 23.17 -9.59 7.21
CA GLY A 506 24.34 -9.41 6.33
C GLY A 506 25.16 -8.15 6.60
N GLY A 507 25.05 -7.53 7.79
CA GLY A 507 25.83 -6.33 8.13
C GLY A 507 25.52 -5.15 7.19
N PHE A 508 26.50 -4.28 6.97
CA PHE A 508 26.35 -3.13 6.08
C PHE A 508 25.95 -3.52 4.65
N ASP A 509 26.68 -4.48 4.08
CA ASP A 509 26.48 -4.95 2.70
C ASP A 509 25.09 -5.56 2.46
N GLY A 510 24.47 -6.11 3.51
CA GLY A 510 23.12 -6.68 3.42
C GLY A 510 22.00 -5.75 3.87
N SER A 511 22.27 -4.80 4.77
CA SER A 511 21.22 -4.03 5.46
C SER A 511 21.12 -2.56 5.05
N VAL A 512 22.05 -2.06 4.25
CA VAL A 512 22.00 -0.68 3.70
C VAL A 512 21.71 -0.76 2.20
N HIS A 513 20.72 0.01 1.75
CA HIS A 513 20.46 0.18 0.32
C HIS A 513 21.59 0.98 -0.33
N GLY A 514 21.96 0.64 -1.56
CA GLY A 514 23.12 1.23 -2.23
C GLY A 514 22.86 1.73 -3.66
N PRO A 515 23.84 2.44 -4.26
CA PRO A 515 23.83 2.86 -5.66
C PRO A 515 23.97 1.66 -6.59
N ALA A 516 23.58 1.82 -7.86
CA ALA A 516 23.64 0.77 -8.89
C ALA A 516 25.04 0.18 -9.14
N SER A 517 26.12 0.87 -8.71
CA SER A 517 27.50 0.37 -8.80
C SER A 517 27.90 -0.56 -7.64
N LYS A 518 26.99 -0.83 -6.70
CA LYS A 518 27.21 -1.68 -5.52
C LYS A 518 26.30 -2.89 -5.57
N ILE A 519 26.73 -3.95 -4.87
CA ILE A 519 25.86 -5.06 -4.52
C ILE A 519 24.68 -4.55 -3.68
N ASN A 520 23.65 -5.38 -3.52
CA ASN A 520 22.49 -5.04 -2.68
C ASN A 520 21.77 -3.75 -3.11
N SER A 521 21.80 -3.43 -4.41
CA SER A 521 21.12 -2.28 -5.01
C SER A 521 19.93 -2.71 -5.86
N SER A 522 18.78 -2.09 -5.62
CA SER A 522 17.59 -2.17 -6.46
C SER A 522 16.69 -0.98 -6.14
N TRP A 523 15.80 -0.63 -7.07
CA TRP A 523 14.58 0.11 -6.73
C TRP A 523 13.43 -0.87 -6.50
N GLY A 524 12.46 -0.49 -5.68
CA GLY A 524 11.19 -1.20 -5.60
C GLY A 524 10.34 -0.93 -6.84
N TRP A 525 9.25 -1.69 -6.98
CA TRP A 525 8.31 -1.56 -8.08
C TRP A 525 6.89 -1.69 -7.56
N ASP A 526 6.04 -0.71 -7.86
CA ASP A 526 4.61 -0.81 -7.66
C ASP A 526 3.99 -1.27 -8.98
N SER A 527 3.65 -2.57 -9.03
CA SER A 527 3.15 -3.22 -10.22
C SER A 527 1.80 -2.70 -10.70
N HIS A 528 0.97 -2.20 -9.78
CA HIS A 528 -0.37 -1.70 -10.09
C HIS A 528 -0.31 -0.29 -10.68
N ASN A 529 0.46 0.60 -10.07
CA ASN A 529 0.61 1.98 -10.55
C ASN A 529 1.66 2.11 -11.67
N ASN A 530 2.38 1.02 -11.98
CA ASN A 530 3.49 1.00 -12.91
C ASN A 530 4.51 2.12 -12.58
N LEU A 531 4.97 2.12 -11.33
CA LEU A 531 5.79 3.17 -10.71
C LEU A 531 7.00 2.57 -9.99
N PHE A 532 8.20 3.10 -10.24
CA PHE A 532 9.39 2.70 -9.47
C PHE A 532 9.42 3.38 -8.09
N LEU A 533 9.97 2.68 -7.11
CA LEU A 533 10.16 3.17 -5.75
C LEU A 533 11.66 3.32 -5.47
N PRO A 534 12.21 4.55 -5.49
CA PRO A 534 13.64 4.75 -5.23
C PRO A 534 14.05 4.26 -3.85
N ASN A 535 15.23 3.67 -3.75
CA ASN A 535 15.78 3.14 -2.50
C ASN A 535 16.49 4.19 -1.63
N PHE A 536 16.16 5.46 -1.83
CA PHE A 536 16.63 6.62 -1.07
C PHE A 536 15.47 7.56 -0.76
N SER A 537 15.63 8.38 0.28
CA SER A 537 14.64 9.36 0.73
C SER A 537 14.45 10.49 -0.29
N PRO A 538 13.22 11.03 -0.46
CA PRO A 538 12.97 12.22 -1.28
C PRO A 538 13.62 13.49 -0.72
N SER A 539 13.95 13.52 0.57
CA SER A 539 14.48 14.73 1.21
C SER A 539 15.95 14.96 0.87
N ASP A 540 16.26 16.17 0.37
CA ASP A 540 17.63 16.66 0.20
C ASP A 540 18.23 16.99 1.57
N THR A 541 18.92 16.02 2.17
CA THR A 541 19.58 16.17 3.47
C THR A 541 21.11 16.11 3.37
N GLY A 542 21.62 15.60 2.25
CA GLY A 542 23.04 15.32 2.02
C GLY A 542 23.66 14.30 2.96
N LYS A 543 22.85 13.59 3.78
CA LYS A 543 23.35 12.67 4.80
C LYS A 543 23.70 11.32 4.21
N ASP A 544 24.84 10.78 4.64
CA ASP A 544 25.22 9.40 4.39
C ASP A 544 24.34 8.45 5.21
N GLN A 545 24.11 7.24 4.69
CA GLN A 545 23.41 6.19 5.40
C GLN A 545 24.41 5.22 6.04
N CYS A 546 24.48 5.22 7.37
CA CYS A 546 25.41 4.38 8.12
C CYS A 546 24.69 3.31 8.95
N LEU A 547 25.40 2.24 9.31
CA LEU A 547 25.01 1.36 10.41
C LEU A 547 25.64 1.82 11.74
N PRO A 548 25.04 1.44 12.89
CA PRO A 548 25.62 1.73 14.20
C PRO A 548 27.05 1.20 14.35
N LYS A 549 27.83 1.86 15.23
CA LYS A 549 29.26 1.57 15.43
C LYS A 549 29.53 0.18 15.98
N ASP A 550 28.65 -0.28 16.85
CA ASP A 550 28.63 -1.60 17.47
C ASP A 550 28.24 -2.72 16.49
N ILE A 551 27.73 -2.37 15.31
CA ILE A 551 27.36 -3.32 14.26
C ILE A 551 28.40 -3.36 13.13
N ASP A 552 28.70 -2.23 12.47
CA ASP A 552 29.59 -2.22 11.29
C ASP A 552 30.27 -0.85 11.01
N ASN A 553 29.78 0.27 11.56
CA ASN A 553 30.31 1.64 11.36
C ASN A 553 30.59 2.09 9.89
N GLN A 554 30.17 1.32 8.90
CA GLN A 554 30.28 1.68 7.48
C GLN A 554 29.14 2.60 7.06
N CYS A 555 29.40 3.42 6.04
CA CYS A 555 28.49 4.43 5.52
C CYS A 555 28.40 4.38 4.00
N GLN A 556 27.20 4.58 3.48
CA GLN A 556 26.91 4.77 2.06
C GLN A 556 26.60 6.25 1.81
N SER A 557 27.41 6.90 0.98
CA SER A 557 27.18 8.31 0.64
C SER A 557 25.87 8.53 -0.11
N ALA A 558 25.25 9.69 0.14
CA ALA A 558 23.96 10.07 -0.43
C ALA A 558 23.95 10.05 -1.97
N PHE A 559 22.84 9.62 -2.56
CA PHE A 559 22.62 9.72 -4.01
C PHE A 559 22.62 11.20 -4.43
N LEU A 560 23.46 11.54 -5.42
CA LEU A 560 23.74 12.90 -5.87
C LEU A 560 24.26 13.85 -4.78
N GLY A 561 24.77 13.32 -3.66
CA GLY A 561 25.14 14.12 -2.49
C GLY A 561 23.95 14.77 -1.78
N LYS A 562 22.72 14.32 -2.06
CA LYS A 562 21.47 14.94 -1.60
C LYS A 562 20.55 13.96 -0.88
N TYR A 563 20.31 12.81 -1.50
CA TYR A 563 19.25 11.89 -1.09
C TYR A 563 19.85 10.69 -0.33
N GLN A 564 19.57 10.60 0.96
CA GLN A 564 20.07 9.54 1.83
C GLN A 564 19.43 8.19 1.44
N TYR A 565 20.25 7.15 1.26
CA TYR A 565 19.76 5.78 1.02
C TYR A 565 18.98 5.22 2.21
N GLY A 566 18.08 4.28 1.93
CA GLY A 566 17.33 3.57 2.97
C GLY A 566 18.13 2.49 3.69
N LYS A 567 17.48 1.87 4.68
CA LYS A 567 17.93 0.64 5.34
C LYS A 567 16.89 -0.45 5.18
N ASP A 568 17.34 -1.69 5.28
CA ASP A 568 16.50 -2.88 5.38
C ASP A 568 15.52 -2.78 6.57
N ALA A 569 14.38 -3.46 6.45
CA ALA A 569 13.37 -3.50 7.51
C ALA A 569 13.92 -4.07 8.84
N MET A 570 14.93 -4.93 8.76
CA MET A 570 15.59 -5.57 9.90
C MET A 570 16.74 -4.74 10.50
N ALA A 571 16.97 -3.52 10.02
CA ALA A 571 18.03 -2.62 10.49
C ALA A 571 17.50 -1.21 10.83
N GLY A 572 16.22 -1.12 11.21
CA GLY A 572 15.55 0.15 11.51
C GLY A 572 15.36 1.02 10.26
N GLY A 573 14.98 0.39 9.15
CA GLY A 573 14.50 1.08 7.95
C GLY A 573 13.16 1.77 8.18
N LYS A 574 12.65 2.40 7.13
CA LYS A 574 11.33 3.04 7.10
C LYS A 574 10.82 3.13 5.66
N PRO A 575 9.50 3.30 5.46
CA PRO A 575 8.97 3.70 4.16
C PRO A 575 9.63 5.01 3.72
N LEU A 576 10.08 5.07 2.47
CA LEU A 576 10.81 6.23 1.92
C LEU A 576 9.91 7.15 1.10
N TRP A 577 8.92 6.57 0.42
CA TRP A 577 8.07 7.26 -0.55
C TRP A 577 6.59 7.08 -0.21
N GLY A 578 5.76 8.08 -0.53
CA GLY A 578 4.36 8.13 -0.09
C GLY A 578 3.46 7.11 -0.77
N SER A 579 3.85 6.58 -1.93
CA SER A 579 3.10 5.55 -2.66
C SER A 579 3.12 4.16 -2.01
N ASN A 580 4.04 3.89 -1.07
CA ASN A 580 4.09 2.62 -0.35
C ASN A 580 4.43 2.86 1.12
N ARG A 581 3.51 2.46 2.02
CA ARG A 581 3.65 2.69 3.46
C ARG A 581 4.45 1.61 4.20
N PHE A 582 5.13 0.70 3.49
CA PHE A 582 5.97 -0.34 4.09
C PHE A 582 7.46 -0.13 3.76
N THR A 583 8.32 -0.70 4.61
CA THR A 583 9.76 -0.58 4.41
C THR A 583 10.20 -1.53 3.30
N LEU A 584 10.93 -1.00 2.33
CA LEU A 584 11.53 -1.81 1.26
C LEU A 584 12.65 -2.69 1.82
N TYR A 585 12.49 -4.02 1.75
CA TYR A 585 13.58 -4.97 2.03
C TYR A 585 14.73 -4.77 1.04
N THR A 586 15.96 -4.92 1.51
CA THR A 586 17.13 -4.92 0.62
C THR A 586 17.17 -6.18 -0.24
N PRO A 587 17.86 -6.18 -1.40
CA PRO A 587 18.01 -7.39 -2.22
C PRO A 587 18.53 -8.62 -1.47
N ASN A 588 19.39 -8.44 -0.48
CA ASN A 588 19.86 -9.52 0.40
C ASN A 588 18.73 -10.14 1.24
N SER A 589 17.90 -9.32 1.89
CA SER A 589 16.73 -9.82 2.62
C SER A 589 15.68 -10.40 1.68
N ALA A 590 15.42 -9.73 0.55
CA ALA A 590 14.50 -10.17 -0.50
C ALA A 590 14.80 -11.60 -0.98
N LYS A 591 16.07 -11.91 -1.26
CA LYS A 591 16.48 -13.26 -1.65
C LYS A 591 16.14 -14.30 -0.58
N LYS A 592 16.43 -13.99 0.69
CA LYS A 592 16.12 -14.89 1.81
C LYS A 592 14.61 -15.07 2.02
N ILE A 593 13.83 -14.01 1.78
CA ILE A 593 12.36 -14.08 1.81
C ILE A 593 11.87 -15.00 0.69
N GLN A 594 12.39 -14.86 -0.53
CA GLN A 594 12.05 -15.75 -1.64
C GLN A 594 12.38 -17.22 -1.31
N GLU A 595 13.60 -17.50 -0.82
CA GLU A 595 14.01 -18.85 -0.38
C GLU A 595 13.08 -19.40 0.71
N PHE A 596 12.69 -18.56 1.69
CA PHE A 596 11.72 -18.93 2.71
C PHE A 596 10.37 -19.29 2.09
N MET A 597 9.84 -18.47 1.18
CA MET A 597 8.52 -18.67 0.57
C MET A 597 8.49 -19.95 -0.27
N GLU A 598 9.54 -20.20 -1.06
CA GLU A 598 9.69 -21.42 -1.86
C GLU A 598 9.86 -22.68 -1.00
N SER A 599 10.37 -22.55 0.23
CA SER A 599 10.48 -23.66 1.17
C SER A 599 9.14 -24.11 1.78
N LYS A 600 8.08 -23.32 1.65
CA LYS A 600 6.76 -23.56 2.26
C LYS A 600 5.83 -24.30 1.31
N ALA A 601 4.94 -25.09 1.89
CA ALA A 601 3.81 -25.64 1.15
C ALA A 601 2.72 -24.57 0.96
N ILE A 602 1.81 -24.82 0.02
CA ILE A 602 0.58 -24.05 -0.22
C ILE A 602 -0.63 -24.98 -0.15
N TRP A 603 -1.79 -24.43 0.24
CA TRP A 603 -3.06 -25.14 0.14
C TRP A 603 -3.57 -25.13 -1.31
N ASP A 604 -3.87 -26.31 -1.83
CA ASP A 604 -4.36 -26.51 -3.19
C ASP A 604 -5.49 -27.55 -3.21
N SER A 605 -6.70 -27.09 -3.50
CA SER A 605 -7.90 -27.93 -3.59
C SER A 605 -7.87 -28.94 -4.74
N SER A 606 -6.95 -28.80 -5.69
CA SER A 606 -6.76 -29.77 -6.78
C SER A 606 -5.76 -30.88 -6.44
N SER A 607 -5.04 -30.76 -5.32
CA SER A 607 -4.11 -31.79 -4.82
C SER A 607 -4.86 -32.86 -4.02
N SER A 608 -4.52 -34.13 -4.22
CA SER A 608 -5.10 -35.24 -3.46
C SER A 608 -4.77 -35.17 -1.96
N THR A 609 -3.66 -34.52 -1.61
CA THR A 609 -3.25 -34.27 -0.23
C THR A 609 -3.80 -32.96 0.33
N GLY A 610 -4.43 -32.12 -0.51
CA GLY A 610 -4.83 -30.75 -0.17
C GLY A 610 -3.67 -29.73 -0.18
N PHE A 611 -2.43 -30.17 -0.44
CA PHE A 611 -1.24 -29.32 -0.43
C PHE A 611 -0.34 -29.58 -1.62
N ARG A 612 0.39 -28.54 -2.04
CA ARG A 612 1.56 -28.66 -2.91
C ARG A 612 2.76 -27.95 -2.32
N LYS A 613 3.95 -28.37 -2.72
CA LYS A 613 5.21 -27.71 -2.37
C LYS A 613 6.12 -27.64 -3.59
N TYR A 614 6.86 -26.55 -3.72
CA TYR A 614 7.85 -26.40 -4.77
C TYR A 614 9.03 -27.35 -4.54
N ASP A 615 9.41 -28.07 -5.59
CA ASP A 615 10.62 -28.89 -5.62
C ASP A 615 11.64 -28.25 -6.55
N SER A 616 12.63 -27.57 -5.97
CA SER A 616 13.68 -26.84 -6.70
C SER A 616 14.55 -27.73 -7.58
N THR A 617 14.59 -29.04 -7.33
CA THR A 617 15.35 -29.99 -8.17
C THR A 617 14.66 -30.21 -9.52
N SER A 618 13.33 -30.30 -9.52
CA SER A 618 12.55 -30.51 -10.74
C SER A 618 11.97 -29.23 -11.34
N GLY A 619 11.92 -28.13 -10.56
CA GLY A 619 11.28 -26.89 -10.97
C GLY A 619 9.75 -26.97 -11.00
N GLU A 620 9.14 -27.84 -10.19
CA GLU A 620 7.69 -28.12 -10.24
C GLU A 620 7.00 -28.07 -8.87
N MET A 621 5.70 -27.76 -8.88
CA MET A 621 4.83 -27.87 -7.70
C MET A 621 4.30 -29.30 -7.54
N LYS A 622 4.84 -30.05 -6.59
CA LYS A 622 4.47 -31.45 -6.33
C LYS A 622 3.48 -31.56 -5.18
N GLU A 623 2.67 -32.62 -5.18
CA GLU A 623 1.82 -32.92 -4.02
C GLU A 623 2.68 -33.06 -2.75
N PHE A 624 2.18 -32.50 -1.65
CA PHE A 624 2.89 -32.50 -0.38
C PHE A 624 2.04 -33.20 0.69
N VAL A 625 2.57 -34.27 1.27
CA VAL A 625 1.92 -34.96 2.40
C VAL A 625 2.31 -34.24 3.69
N ASN A 626 1.33 -33.62 4.37
CA ASN A 626 1.58 -32.92 5.62
C ASN A 626 1.62 -33.89 6.82
N ASN A 627 2.77 -34.52 7.07
CA ASN A 627 2.91 -35.43 8.21
C ASN A 627 2.62 -34.76 9.57
N ALA A 628 2.81 -33.44 9.68
CA ALA A 628 2.62 -32.72 10.93
C ALA A 628 1.16 -32.59 11.36
N ASN A 629 0.19 -32.77 10.45
CA ASN A 629 -1.24 -32.81 10.77
C ASN A 629 -1.84 -34.22 10.73
N GLY A 630 -0.99 -35.26 10.68
CA GLY A 630 -1.45 -36.64 10.52
C GLY A 630 -1.97 -36.97 9.12
N ASN A 631 -1.41 -36.32 8.09
CA ASN A 631 -1.77 -36.53 6.67
C ASN A 631 -3.21 -36.15 6.33
N LYS A 632 -3.81 -35.23 7.10
CA LYS A 632 -5.17 -34.74 6.87
C LYS A 632 -5.18 -33.76 5.69
N ALA A 633 -6.14 -33.93 4.80
CA ALA A 633 -6.46 -32.97 3.74
C ALA A 633 -7.71 -32.14 4.14
N PRO A 634 -7.78 -30.84 3.83
CA PRO A 634 -8.98 -30.06 4.09
C PRO A 634 -10.16 -30.56 3.23
N ARG A 635 -11.33 -30.69 3.85
CA ARG A 635 -12.60 -30.94 3.14
C ARG A 635 -13.08 -29.68 2.43
N LEU A 636 -12.99 -28.52 3.08
CA LEU A 636 -13.35 -27.23 2.51
C LEU A 636 -12.13 -26.31 2.50
N HIS A 637 -12.00 -25.53 1.43
CA HIS A 637 -10.91 -24.60 1.23
C HIS A 637 -11.46 -23.19 1.10
N ARG A 638 -10.86 -22.24 1.82
CA ARG A 638 -11.08 -20.80 1.61
C ARG A 638 -12.53 -20.36 1.88
N VAL A 639 -13.15 -20.95 2.89
CA VAL A 639 -14.53 -20.65 3.32
C VAL A 639 -14.53 -19.84 4.62
N PRO A 640 -15.59 -19.08 4.95
CA PRO A 640 -15.74 -18.51 6.28
C PRO A 640 -15.70 -19.59 7.37
N VAL A 641 -14.95 -19.33 8.44
CA VAL A 641 -14.73 -20.29 9.53
C VAL A 641 -15.16 -19.73 10.88
N THR A 642 -15.68 -20.61 11.72
CA THR A 642 -15.84 -20.42 13.15
C THR A 642 -14.77 -21.26 13.84
N THR A 643 -13.73 -20.58 14.34
CA THR A 643 -12.58 -21.18 15.01
C THR A 643 -12.86 -21.28 16.51
N ILE A 644 -12.88 -22.51 17.03
CA ILE A 644 -13.20 -22.84 18.42
C ILE A 644 -11.91 -23.18 19.16
N VAL A 645 -11.61 -22.45 20.23
CA VAL A 645 -10.34 -22.56 20.98
C VAL A 645 -10.55 -22.59 22.49
N GLY A 646 -9.58 -23.18 23.19
CA GLY A 646 -9.54 -23.15 24.66
C GLY A 646 -8.55 -24.12 25.26
N TYR A 647 -8.71 -24.38 26.55
CA TYR A 647 -7.85 -25.27 27.33
C TYR A 647 -8.64 -26.45 27.91
N TYR A 648 -7.99 -27.60 28.02
CA TYR A 648 -8.58 -28.79 28.61
C TYR A 648 -7.55 -29.59 29.43
N GLU A 649 -8.03 -30.22 30.50
CA GLU A 649 -7.24 -31.10 31.35
C GLU A 649 -7.62 -32.57 31.10
N PRO A 650 -6.73 -33.39 30.51
CA PRO A 650 -7.02 -34.80 30.27
C PRO A 650 -7.02 -35.67 31.54
N ASP A 651 -6.32 -35.27 32.60
CA ASP A 651 -6.24 -36.03 33.86
C ASP A 651 -7.18 -35.46 34.94
N PRO A 652 -8.29 -36.15 35.28
CA PRO A 652 -9.22 -35.69 36.32
C PRO A 652 -8.61 -35.57 37.71
N ARG A 653 -7.44 -36.16 37.97
CA ARG A 653 -6.74 -36.06 39.25
C ARG A 653 -6.07 -34.70 39.42
N ARG A 654 -5.83 -33.99 38.31
CA ARG A 654 -5.33 -32.62 38.30
C ARG A 654 -6.55 -31.72 38.35
N SER A 655 -6.77 -31.02 39.47
CA SER A 655 -7.93 -30.14 39.69
C SER A 655 -7.88 -28.84 38.87
N LEU A 656 -7.49 -28.92 37.59
CA LEU A 656 -7.46 -27.80 36.65
C LEU A 656 -8.78 -27.72 35.89
N ARG A 657 -9.37 -26.52 35.84
CA ARG A 657 -10.66 -26.28 35.19
C ARG A 657 -10.47 -26.09 33.68
N SER A 658 -11.01 -27.01 32.89
CA SER A 658 -11.11 -26.86 31.43
C SER A 658 -11.98 -25.65 31.08
N TYR A 659 -11.67 -24.98 29.96
CA TYR A 659 -12.29 -23.70 29.60
C TYR A 659 -12.37 -23.51 28.09
N ILE A 660 -13.56 -23.18 27.60
CA ILE A 660 -13.84 -22.87 26.19
C ILE A 660 -13.98 -21.34 26.07
N TYR A 661 -13.21 -20.72 25.17
CA TYR A 661 -13.30 -19.29 24.90
C TYR A 661 -14.45 -18.97 23.94
N PRO A 662 -14.91 -17.70 23.85
CA PRO A 662 -15.81 -17.28 22.77
C PRO A 662 -15.26 -17.73 21.41
N ALA A 663 -16.16 -18.13 20.51
CA ALA A 663 -15.78 -18.50 19.16
C ALA A 663 -15.12 -17.31 18.44
N MET A 664 -14.16 -17.60 17.57
CA MET A 664 -13.56 -16.62 16.69
C MET A 664 -14.14 -16.79 15.30
N HIS A 665 -14.52 -15.71 14.63
CA HIS A 665 -15.07 -15.79 13.28
C HIS A 665 -14.08 -15.19 12.29
N GLY A 666 -13.75 -15.93 11.22
CA GLY A 666 -12.83 -15.51 10.17
C GLY A 666 -13.49 -15.58 8.80
N ALA A 667 -13.17 -14.62 7.91
CA ALA A 667 -13.74 -14.57 6.56
C ALA A 667 -13.25 -15.72 5.64
N PHE A 668 -12.16 -16.38 6.00
CA PHE A 668 -11.45 -17.34 5.17
C PHE A 668 -10.69 -18.33 6.06
N GLY A 669 -10.79 -19.61 5.76
CA GLY A 669 -10.01 -20.66 6.39
C GLY A 669 -10.21 -22.03 5.74
N PHE A 670 -9.60 -23.03 6.35
CA PHE A 670 -9.65 -24.43 5.92
C PHE A 670 -10.37 -25.28 6.96
N VAL A 671 -11.28 -26.14 6.51
CA VAL A 671 -12.08 -27.01 7.38
C VAL A 671 -11.76 -28.46 7.05
N TYR A 672 -11.57 -29.28 8.08
CA TYR A 672 -11.22 -30.70 7.97
C TYR A 672 -12.41 -31.56 8.39
N ASN A 673 -12.35 -32.84 8.02
CA ASN A 673 -13.30 -33.82 8.53
C ASN A 673 -13.17 -33.92 10.05
N ASP A 674 -14.30 -34.12 10.72
CA ASP A 674 -14.31 -34.57 12.10
C ASP A 674 -13.87 -36.04 12.18
N ASP A 675 -13.56 -36.52 13.37
CA ASP A 675 -13.09 -37.89 13.59
C ASP A 675 -14.26 -38.89 13.77
N GLY A 676 -15.51 -38.40 13.65
CA GLY A 676 -16.74 -39.19 13.75
C GLY A 676 -17.12 -39.58 15.18
N VAL A 677 -18.27 -40.24 15.34
CA VAL A 677 -18.70 -40.74 16.65
C VAL A 677 -17.72 -41.81 17.12
N SER A 678 -17.02 -41.54 18.22
CA SER A 678 -16.27 -42.57 18.93
C SER A 678 -17.26 -43.66 19.37
N THR A 679 -17.35 -44.77 18.62
CA THR A 679 -18.25 -45.91 18.94
C THR A 679 -17.93 -46.55 20.29
N THR A 680 -16.82 -46.14 20.89
CA THR A 680 -16.47 -46.39 22.28
C THR A 680 -16.06 -45.04 22.86
N ARG A 681 -16.96 -44.30 23.51
CA ARG A 681 -16.59 -43.15 24.35
C ARG A 681 -15.42 -43.58 25.23
N SER A 682 -14.21 -43.23 24.83
CA SER A 682 -13.02 -43.91 25.33
C SER A 682 -12.92 -43.55 26.79
N VAL A 683 -12.96 -44.56 27.67
CA VAL A 683 -12.76 -44.38 29.11
C VAL A 683 -11.44 -43.68 29.43
N ASN A 684 -10.51 -43.62 28.47
CA ASN A 684 -9.19 -43.00 28.60
C ASN A 684 -8.95 -41.83 27.61
N GLY A 685 -9.96 -41.38 26.85
CA GLY A 685 -9.83 -40.37 25.79
C GLY A 685 -10.38 -38.98 26.16
N CYS A 686 -10.05 -37.97 25.36
CA CYS A 686 -10.69 -36.65 25.37
C CYS A 686 -11.23 -36.31 23.97
N GLU A 687 -12.37 -35.64 23.91
CA GLU A 687 -13.02 -35.21 22.67
C GLU A 687 -13.66 -33.82 22.82
N LEU A 688 -13.60 -33.03 21.75
CA LEU A 688 -14.38 -31.81 21.56
C LEU A 688 -15.59 -32.14 20.68
N VAL A 689 -16.79 -31.92 21.21
CA VAL A 689 -18.05 -32.08 20.49
C VAL A 689 -18.59 -30.71 20.16
N VAL A 690 -18.78 -30.42 18.87
CA VAL A 690 -19.37 -29.16 18.40
C VAL A 690 -20.75 -29.44 17.85
N LYS A 691 -21.78 -28.90 18.49
CA LYS A 691 -23.17 -29.04 18.05
C LYS A 691 -23.46 -28.00 16.97
N ILE A 692 -24.09 -28.49 15.91
CA ILE A 692 -24.52 -27.72 14.73
C ILE A 692 -26.00 -28.00 14.48
N ASN A 693 -26.66 -27.16 13.69
CA ASN A 693 -28.10 -27.32 13.43
C ASN A 693 -28.49 -28.68 12.84
N LYS A 694 -27.55 -29.38 12.19
CA LYS A 694 -27.75 -30.72 11.59
C LYS A 694 -26.85 -31.80 12.20
N GLY A 695 -26.69 -31.82 13.51
CA GLY A 695 -26.00 -32.89 14.23
C GLY A 695 -24.84 -32.39 15.07
N SER A 696 -23.71 -33.10 15.05
CA SER A 696 -22.52 -32.70 15.78
C SER A 696 -21.26 -33.19 15.08
N PHE A 697 -20.21 -32.40 15.18
CA PHE A 697 -18.86 -32.80 14.81
C PHE A 697 -18.09 -33.24 16.05
N VAL A 698 -17.30 -34.30 15.96
CA VAL A 698 -16.50 -34.83 17.06
C VAL A 698 -15.03 -34.82 16.69
N TYR A 699 -14.20 -34.18 17.53
CA TYR A 699 -12.76 -34.09 17.31
C TYR A 699 -12.03 -34.73 18.49
N ASN A 700 -11.18 -35.72 18.20
CA ASN A 700 -10.32 -36.35 19.20
C ASN A 700 -9.25 -35.36 19.67
N LEU A 701 -9.03 -35.32 20.98
CA LEU A 701 -8.03 -34.48 21.63
C LEU A 701 -6.93 -35.35 22.26
N GLU A 702 -5.69 -34.85 22.21
CA GLU A 702 -4.52 -35.54 22.77
C GLU A 702 -4.61 -35.68 24.30
N THR A 703 -4.33 -36.88 24.80
CA THR A 703 -4.39 -37.16 26.24
C THR A 703 -3.04 -37.05 26.94
N PHE A 704 -2.02 -36.50 26.27
CA PHE A 704 -0.72 -36.23 26.88
C PHE A 704 -0.87 -35.26 28.06
N ILE A 705 -0.26 -35.58 29.20
CA ILE A 705 -0.28 -34.73 30.39
C ILE A 705 0.97 -33.85 30.43
N ASP A 706 0.81 -32.54 30.24
CA ASP A 706 1.88 -31.57 30.48
C ASP A 706 1.90 -31.21 31.97
N ALA A 707 2.95 -31.62 32.70
CA ALA A 707 3.09 -31.29 34.12
C ALA A 707 2.99 -29.78 34.42
N LYS A 708 3.26 -28.91 33.44
CA LYS A 708 3.21 -27.44 33.59
C LYS A 708 1.81 -26.84 33.38
N GLY A 709 0.83 -27.59 32.88
CA GLY A 709 -0.55 -27.09 32.74
C GLY A 709 -1.48 -27.96 31.89
N MET A 710 -2.58 -27.35 31.46
CA MET A 710 -3.57 -27.92 30.54
C MET A 710 -3.02 -28.01 29.10
N ASN A 711 -3.67 -28.83 28.28
CA ASN A 711 -3.52 -28.78 26.82
C ASN A 711 -4.42 -27.71 26.24
N LYS A 712 -4.19 -27.34 24.97
CA LYS A 712 -5.08 -26.46 24.19
C LYS A 712 -5.75 -27.22 23.05
N PHE A 713 -6.96 -26.80 22.69
CA PHE A 713 -7.67 -27.27 21.50
C PHE A 713 -7.93 -26.10 20.55
N HIS A 714 -8.05 -26.41 19.25
CA HIS A 714 -8.20 -25.44 18.18
C HIS A 714 -8.76 -26.13 16.93
N VAL A 715 -9.99 -25.76 16.54
CA VAL A 715 -10.73 -26.41 15.47
C VAL A 715 -11.46 -25.37 14.62
N ASN A 716 -11.42 -25.52 13.30
CA ASN A 716 -12.27 -24.78 12.37
C ASN A 716 -13.51 -25.59 12.02
N VAL A 717 -14.69 -24.99 12.20
CA VAL A 717 -15.96 -25.42 11.61
C VAL A 717 -16.37 -24.40 10.56
N ALA A 718 -17.06 -24.80 9.49
CA ALA A 718 -17.55 -23.83 8.51
C ALA A 718 -18.62 -22.96 9.17
N THR A 719 -18.56 -21.64 8.99
CA THR A 719 -19.56 -20.75 9.59
C THR A 719 -20.98 -21.04 9.07
N GLU A 720 -21.10 -21.54 7.83
CA GLU A 720 -22.37 -21.97 7.23
C GLU A 720 -23.01 -23.19 7.90
N ASP A 721 -22.23 -23.97 8.68
CA ASP A 721 -22.77 -25.10 9.45
C ASP A 721 -23.49 -24.64 10.73
N GLU A 722 -23.43 -23.34 11.06
CA GLU A 722 -24.11 -22.69 12.20
C GLU A 722 -23.83 -23.41 13.54
N PRO A 723 -22.55 -23.51 13.97
CA PRO A 723 -22.21 -24.12 15.25
C PRO A 723 -22.74 -23.25 16.42
N TYR A 724 -23.43 -23.87 17.36
CA TYR A 724 -24.13 -23.16 18.44
C TYR A 724 -23.72 -23.58 19.85
N GLU A 725 -23.02 -24.70 20.02
CA GLU A 725 -22.51 -25.16 21.33
C GLU A 725 -21.24 -26.00 21.15
N ALA A 726 -20.28 -25.84 22.05
CA ALA A 726 -19.12 -26.72 22.17
C ALA A 726 -19.07 -27.37 23.56
N GLU A 727 -18.71 -28.65 23.59
CA GLU A 727 -18.58 -29.46 24.80
C GLU A 727 -17.24 -30.21 24.78
N ILE A 728 -16.56 -30.25 25.93
CA ILE A 728 -15.34 -31.04 26.11
C ILE A 728 -15.68 -32.22 27.00
N TYR A 729 -15.42 -33.43 26.51
CA TYR A 729 -15.50 -34.64 27.30
C TYR A 729 -14.10 -35.22 27.50
N CYS A 730 -13.77 -35.61 28.72
CA CYS A 730 -12.57 -36.39 29.01
C CYS A 730 -12.93 -37.53 29.94
N GLN A 731 -12.60 -38.77 29.53
CA GLN A 731 -13.00 -40.01 30.21
C GLN A 731 -14.53 -40.10 30.34
N ASN A 732 -15.25 -39.71 29.28
CA ASN A 732 -16.73 -39.66 29.22
C ASN A 732 -17.39 -38.75 30.29
N GLN A 733 -16.62 -37.85 30.90
CA GLN A 733 -17.13 -36.81 31.79
C GLN A 733 -17.09 -35.47 31.08
N LEU A 734 -18.21 -34.75 31.10
CA LEU A 734 -18.27 -33.36 30.64
C LEU A 734 -17.37 -32.50 31.52
N ARG A 735 -16.38 -31.84 30.92
CA ARG A 735 -15.39 -30.97 31.60
C ARG A 735 -15.71 -29.50 31.46
N ALA A 736 -16.23 -29.11 30.31
CA ALA A 736 -16.65 -27.75 30.01
C ALA A 736 -17.68 -27.78 28.88
N ASN A 737 -18.60 -26.83 28.90
CA ASN A 737 -19.45 -26.53 27.76
C ASN A 737 -19.57 -25.01 27.59
N ARG A 738 -19.91 -24.58 26.38
CA ARG A 738 -20.12 -23.17 26.05
C ARG A 738 -21.05 -23.03 24.85
N ALA A 739 -22.06 -22.16 24.98
CA ALA A 739 -22.81 -21.67 23.84
C ALA A 739 -21.90 -20.85 22.93
N LEU A 740 -21.98 -21.09 21.63
CA LEU A 740 -21.21 -20.39 20.61
C LEU A 740 -22.10 -19.34 19.97
N GLU A 741 -21.66 -18.09 20.05
CA GLU A 741 -22.29 -16.99 19.33
C GLU A 741 -21.90 -17.09 17.85
N GLY A 742 -22.81 -16.68 16.96
CA GLY A 742 -22.50 -16.47 15.56
C GLY A 742 -21.73 -15.17 15.36
N PRO A 743 -21.27 -14.89 14.11
CA PRO A 743 -20.70 -13.59 13.75
C PRO A 743 -21.65 -12.44 14.13
N LYS A 744 -21.10 -11.29 14.52
CA LYS A 744 -21.89 -10.13 14.93
C LYS A 744 -22.67 -9.53 13.76
N ASP A 745 -23.99 -9.72 13.76
CA ASP A 745 -24.91 -9.17 12.75
C ASP A 745 -24.98 -7.63 12.73
N ASP A 746 -24.54 -6.95 13.80
CA ASP A 746 -24.50 -5.48 13.89
C ASP A 746 -23.26 -4.85 13.23
N LYS A 747 -22.37 -5.66 12.66
CA LYS A 747 -21.13 -5.23 12.00
C LYS A 747 -21.14 -5.54 10.51
N PRO A 748 -20.37 -4.80 9.70
CA PRO A 748 -20.12 -5.21 8.31
C PRO A 748 -19.62 -6.65 8.25
N PRO A 749 -20.01 -7.43 7.23
CA PRO A 749 -19.51 -8.79 7.06
C PRO A 749 -17.98 -8.81 7.03
N LEU A 750 -17.39 -9.83 7.66
CA LEU A 750 -15.94 -10.04 7.61
C LEU A 750 -15.49 -10.29 6.17
N THR A 751 -14.39 -9.68 5.78
CA THR A 751 -13.86 -9.78 4.43
C THR A 751 -12.43 -10.32 4.39
N TYR A 752 -11.99 -10.69 3.20
CA TYR A 752 -10.59 -10.97 2.92
C TYR A 752 -10.22 -10.35 1.57
N THR A 753 -8.93 -10.13 1.37
CA THR A 753 -8.40 -9.63 0.09
C THR A 753 -7.42 -10.63 -0.51
N VAL A 754 -7.25 -10.56 -1.82
CA VAL A 754 -6.28 -11.35 -2.57
C VAL A 754 -5.50 -10.42 -3.49
N SER A 755 -4.21 -10.26 -3.22
CA SER A 755 -3.26 -9.54 -4.07
C SER A 755 -2.40 -10.54 -4.84
N GLY A 756 -2.00 -10.19 -6.07
CA GLY A 756 -1.19 -11.04 -6.95
C GLY A 756 -1.99 -12.01 -7.81
N PHE A 757 -1.37 -13.12 -8.19
CA PHE A 757 -1.93 -14.08 -9.16
C PHE A 757 -2.84 -15.12 -8.50
N ASN A 758 -4.01 -15.39 -9.10
CA ASN A 758 -4.90 -16.48 -8.72
C ASN A 758 -4.91 -17.59 -9.80
N PRO A 759 -4.20 -18.72 -9.60
CA PRO A 759 -4.16 -19.82 -10.55
C PRO A 759 -5.53 -20.48 -10.79
N ASN A 760 -6.42 -20.41 -9.80
CA ASN A 760 -7.70 -21.11 -9.78
C ASN A 760 -8.88 -20.20 -10.14
N SER A 761 -8.72 -19.24 -11.08
CA SER A 761 -9.74 -18.23 -11.43
C SER A 761 -11.08 -18.78 -11.96
N LYS A 762 -11.33 -20.10 -11.94
CA LYS A 762 -12.67 -20.69 -12.04
C LYS A 762 -13.42 -20.77 -10.70
N LEU A 763 -12.77 -20.48 -9.57
CA LEU A 763 -13.36 -20.48 -8.22
C LEU A 763 -13.78 -19.10 -7.69
N ASN A 764 -13.58 -18.02 -8.46
CA ASN A 764 -14.07 -16.69 -8.10
C ASN A 764 -15.31 -16.33 -8.94
N LYS A 765 -16.47 -16.94 -8.64
CA LYS A 765 -17.64 -16.07 -8.53
C LYS A 765 -17.45 -15.36 -7.19
N ALA A 766 -17.19 -14.06 -7.22
CA ALA A 766 -17.59 -13.24 -6.08
C ALA A 766 -19.04 -13.63 -5.73
N PRO A 767 -19.43 -13.73 -4.46
CA PRO A 767 -20.83 -13.86 -4.13
C PRO A 767 -21.56 -12.74 -4.86
N THR A 768 -22.35 -13.08 -5.87
CA THR A 768 -23.43 -12.21 -6.30
C THR A 768 -24.21 -11.95 -5.01
N THR A 769 -24.29 -10.68 -4.62
CA THR A 769 -25.25 -10.23 -3.63
C THR A 769 -26.54 -11.04 -3.82
N PRO A 770 -27.00 -11.79 -2.81
CA PRO A 770 -28.30 -12.42 -2.94
C PRO A 770 -29.29 -11.29 -3.22
N PRO A 771 -30.21 -11.45 -4.19
CA PRO A 771 -31.29 -10.47 -4.35
C PRO A 771 -31.95 -10.31 -2.99
N PRO A 772 -32.32 -9.09 -2.57
CA PRO A 772 -32.90 -8.86 -1.26
C PRO A 772 -34.08 -9.82 -1.10
N THR A 773 -33.92 -10.79 -0.21
CA THR A 773 -35.01 -11.67 0.18
C THR A 773 -36.03 -10.76 0.84
N ASN A 774 -37.21 -10.68 0.22
CA ASN A 774 -38.35 -9.97 0.79
C ASN A 774 -38.50 -10.35 2.27
N PRO A 775 -38.74 -9.38 3.16
CA PRO A 775 -38.86 -9.64 4.59
C PRO A 775 -39.94 -10.71 4.84
N PRO A 776 -39.71 -11.66 5.76
CA PRO A 776 -40.67 -12.70 6.08
C PRO A 776 -41.95 -12.04 6.60
N THR A 777 -43.02 -12.15 5.82
CA THR A 777 -44.37 -11.71 6.17
C THR A 777 -44.97 -12.71 7.14
N LYS A 778 -44.58 -12.64 8.41
CA LYS A 778 -45.39 -13.15 9.52
C LYS A 778 -45.30 -12.19 10.70
N ALA A 779 -46.39 -11.44 10.88
CA ALA A 779 -46.61 -10.63 12.06
C ALA A 779 -46.48 -11.49 13.34
N PRO A 780 -45.93 -10.94 14.44
CA PRO A 780 -45.92 -11.64 15.72
C PRO A 780 -47.34 -11.85 16.23
N THR A 781 -47.69 -13.08 16.55
CA THR A 781 -48.91 -13.42 17.30
C THR A 781 -48.87 -12.72 18.66
N PRO A 782 -49.91 -11.98 19.08
CA PRO A 782 -49.91 -11.31 20.38
C PRO A 782 -49.94 -12.34 21.54
N PRO A 783 -49.35 -12.01 22.70
CA PRO A 783 -49.33 -12.90 23.85
C PRO A 783 -50.75 -13.08 24.43
N PRO A 784 -51.03 -14.21 25.10
CA PRO A 784 -52.35 -14.48 25.68
C PRO A 784 -52.64 -13.53 26.85
N PRO A 785 -53.91 -13.17 27.09
CA PRO A 785 -54.28 -12.28 28.18
C PRO A 785 -54.11 -12.97 29.53
N THR A 786 -53.59 -12.20 30.47
CA THR A 786 -53.52 -12.51 31.90
C THR A 786 -54.91 -12.61 32.51
N ASN A 787 -55.08 -13.53 33.46
CA ASN A 787 -56.06 -13.36 34.53
C ASN A 787 -55.55 -13.96 35.86
N PRO A 788 -55.96 -13.40 37.02
CA PRO A 788 -55.22 -13.40 38.27
C PRO A 788 -55.74 -14.41 39.32
N HIS A 789 -55.10 -14.39 40.49
CA HIS A 789 -55.33 -15.10 41.78
C HIS A 789 -54.36 -16.27 42.02
N ASN A 790 -53.74 -16.47 43.19
CA ASN A 790 -53.75 -15.80 44.50
C ASN A 790 -52.57 -16.41 45.33
N PHE A 791 -51.92 -15.60 46.18
CA PHE A 791 -51.26 -15.89 47.49
C PHE A 791 -50.32 -17.14 47.65
N THR A 792 -49.16 -17.11 48.31
CA THR A 792 -48.82 -16.51 49.62
C THR A 792 -47.29 -16.52 49.86
N SER A 793 -46.87 -15.61 50.75
CA SER A 793 -45.61 -15.41 51.47
C SER A 793 -44.71 -16.60 51.85
N ASN A 794 -43.38 -16.38 51.85
CA ASN A 794 -42.63 -16.25 53.12
C ASN A 794 -41.21 -15.70 52.94
N GLN A 795 -40.89 -14.72 53.79
CA GLN A 795 -39.55 -14.21 54.09
C GLN A 795 -38.79 -15.18 55.01
N SER A 796 -37.46 -15.19 54.94
CA SER A 796 -36.64 -15.05 56.15
C SER A 796 -35.19 -14.70 55.83
N THR A 797 -34.77 -13.58 56.41
CA THR A 797 -33.41 -13.07 56.63
C THR A 797 -32.59 -13.96 57.58
N HIS A 798 -31.26 -13.94 57.51
CA HIS A 798 -30.39 -13.81 58.71
C HIS A 798 -28.94 -13.43 58.41
N LYS A 799 -28.45 -12.44 59.18
CA LYS A 799 -27.05 -12.02 59.41
C LYS A 799 -26.46 -12.74 60.63
N GLY A 800 -25.12 -12.79 60.71
CA GLY A 800 -24.28 -12.94 61.92
C GLY A 800 -22.91 -13.55 61.55
N SER A 801 -21.77 -12.87 61.53
CA SER A 801 -20.95 -12.18 62.55
C SER A 801 -20.08 -13.07 63.45
N ASN A 802 -18.77 -12.82 63.35
CA ASN A 802 -17.72 -12.76 64.39
C ASN A 802 -16.85 -13.97 64.79
N ASN A 803 -15.54 -13.71 64.65
CA ASN A 803 -14.39 -13.93 65.54
C ASN A 803 -13.92 -15.35 65.92
N PHE A 804 -12.62 -15.64 65.75
CA PHE A 804 -11.58 -15.56 66.82
C PHE A 804 -10.18 -16.01 66.30
N THR A 805 -9.17 -15.16 66.57
CA THR A 805 -7.78 -15.38 67.10
C THR A 805 -6.91 -16.54 66.60
N SER A 806 -5.72 -16.29 66.02
CA SER A 806 -4.38 -16.03 66.62
C SER A 806 -3.57 -17.30 66.93
N ASP A 807 -2.38 -17.44 66.33
CA ASP A 807 -1.17 -17.72 67.11
C ASP A 807 0.14 -17.47 66.33
N GLN A 808 1.16 -17.09 67.08
CA GLN A 808 2.49 -16.63 66.67
C GLN A 808 3.58 -17.73 66.71
N SER A 809 4.79 -17.32 66.30
CA SER A 809 6.15 -17.82 66.63
C SER A 809 6.81 -18.69 65.54
N THR A 810 7.74 -18.13 64.76
CA THR A 810 9.21 -17.98 64.97
C THR A 810 9.95 -19.31 65.13
N ASP A 811 10.90 -19.64 64.23
CA ASP A 811 12.34 -19.47 64.52
C ASP A 811 13.23 -19.72 63.28
N LYS A 812 14.46 -19.20 63.40
CA LYS A 812 15.57 -19.13 62.45
C LYS A 812 16.32 -20.46 62.26
N GLY A 813 17.02 -20.59 61.13
CA GLY A 813 18.09 -21.57 60.94
C GLY A 813 18.87 -21.34 59.65
N SER A 814 20.16 -21.03 59.79
CA SER A 814 21.09 -20.48 58.78
C SER A 814 22.09 -21.50 58.21
N HIS A 815 22.67 -21.17 57.04
CA HIS A 815 23.93 -21.66 56.42
C HIS A 815 23.90 -23.11 55.84
N ASN A 816 24.50 -23.47 54.69
CA ASN A 816 25.68 -22.92 54.01
C ASN A 816 25.73 -23.31 52.51
N PHE A 817 26.57 -22.56 51.79
CA PHE A 817 26.97 -22.66 50.38
C PHE A 817 27.52 -24.03 49.93
N THR A 818 27.27 -24.41 48.68
CA THR A 818 28.34 -24.67 47.69
C THR A 818 27.83 -24.64 46.26
N SER A 819 28.66 -24.05 45.42
CA SER A 819 28.52 -23.74 44.00
C SER A 819 28.57 -24.97 43.08
N ASN A 820 27.86 -24.92 41.96
CA ASN A 820 28.47 -25.21 40.67
C ASN A 820 27.82 -24.37 39.56
N GLN A 821 28.64 -23.49 38.98
CA GLN A 821 28.35 -22.75 37.76
C GLN A 821 28.38 -23.70 36.57
N SER A 822 27.41 -23.54 35.66
CA SER A 822 27.58 -23.81 34.25
C SER A 822 26.94 -22.67 33.49
N THR A 823 27.76 -22.07 32.65
CA THR A 823 27.60 -20.84 31.89
C THR A 823 26.54 -20.91 30.81
N ASP A 824 25.72 -19.86 30.70
CA ASP A 824 25.34 -19.34 29.38
C ASP A 824 25.11 -17.83 29.49
N LYS A 825 26.09 -17.06 29.01
CA LYS A 825 26.03 -15.61 28.85
C LYS A 825 25.61 -15.32 27.41
N GLY A 826 24.35 -14.99 27.20
CA GLY A 826 23.89 -14.24 26.04
C GLY A 826 23.59 -12.81 26.47
N SER A 827 24.50 -11.89 26.18
CA SER A 827 24.35 -10.46 26.40
C SER A 827 23.24 -9.90 25.51
N HIS A 828 22.10 -9.58 26.11
CA HIS A 828 21.10 -8.70 25.53
C HIS A 828 21.49 -7.26 25.82
N THR A 829 22.03 -6.58 24.82
CA THR A 829 21.99 -5.12 24.73
C THR A 829 20.93 -4.76 23.71
N SER A 830 19.89 -4.08 24.18
CA SER A 830 18.94 -3.33 23.36
C SER A 830 19.68 -2.38 22.41
N PRO A 831 19.10 -2.13 21.24
CA PRO A 831 18.66 -0.77 20.93
C PRO A 831 17.13 -0.62 21.01
#